data_AF-A0A0F9VSI9-F1
#
_entry.id   AF-A0A0F9VSI9-F1
#
_cell.length_a   1.000
_cell.length_b   1.000
_cell.length_c   1.000
_cell.angle_alpha   90.00
_cell.angle_beta   90.00
_cell.angle_gamma   90.00
#
_symmetry.space_group_name_H-M   'P 1'
#
loop_
_entity.id
_entity.type
_entity.pdbx_description
1 polymer ?
#
loop_
_entity_poly.entity_id
_entity_poly.type
_entity_poly.pdbx_seq_one_letter_code
_entity_poly.pdbx_strand_id
1 'polypeptide(L)'
;MRRATLLLTTMLGLTSLPILAQEQARPFDLQAHRGGIGLVTESTLKAFANALELGVSTLELDTQVSEDGYVVVTHDRQVLAHRCLDTGPATANDPEFPYVGKYIKDLHWDQIRTLDCGTQRAEAYAGQQTVPGARMVLLSEVFDLVKRYRAYDVMLNIETKVEAGAPQETAPRDVFVAAVVGQIRQHRMQHQVSIQSFDWATLMRVSELAPELPIVALSNAQSFLQCGMPGASPWTGGIDMDDFDCNLPAAAASFGADAISPVHGSPQSGRIDDAGYEAFTTREMVEQAHTLGMTVIPWTINDTATMAHLIDIGVDGIITDYPDRLRSVMQMQAMPLPKTAEAPVTTTSDDITETGILTLQQQMAEGRLNSVQLVDSYLARIEAYDQQGPQLNAILRLNDNAREQARALDAERQRSGPRSLLHGIPVVIKDNYNTTDMPTTGASQALADFVPNQEATQVRLLREAGAVILAKTNLHEFAYGITSVSSLGGQTRNPYDPARVPGGSSGGTAAAVAASFAAAGMGSDTCGSIRIPAAFNNLVGLRPTKGLSSIYGIMPLSHTQDVAGPLARTIEDLAIVLDLTIGYDPLDADTALMHQHDAIQFSAALGTASLQDLRIGKLDAYLADAEPAIRDLFQQAFAHLESLGADIVDINIPDMATLISNSGLIGHEFETDLDVYLQTFGSTQYPDLEAIVASGQYHAAVATLLSRSAAGEQDPQRYAAAMAARDDLKSAINTVMDSQQLDLIAYPPISALPVLIGENQPGNNCSLSGNSGFPALSLPIGFSGSGLPMGMELLGRQLSDAELLALGYAIEQSWSQRRAPASTP
;
A
#
# COMPACT_ATOMS: atom_id res chain seq x y z
N MET A 1 -32.13 -20.46 -60.39
CA MET A 1 -31.04 -19.62 -60.94
C MET A 1 -29.85 -19.79 -59.99
N ARG A 2 -28.88 -20.69 -60.26
CA ARG A 2 -27.60 -20.45 -61.00
C ARG A 2 -26.87 -19.22 -60.41
N ARG A 3 -25.67 -19.29 -59.78
CA ARG A 3 -24.42 -19.97 -60.18
C ARG A 3 -23.42 -20.13 -59.01
N ALA A 4 -22.65 -21.22 -59.10
CA ALA A 4 -21.32 -21.42 -58.49
C ALA A 4 -20.22 -21.07 -59.51
N THR A 5 -19.01 -20.73 -59.04
CA THR A 5 -17.75 -20.65 -59.83
C THR A 5 -16.59 -20.74 -58.82
N LEU A 6 -15.93 -21.89 -58.60
CA LEU A 6 -14.91 -22.63 -59.37
C LEU A 6 -13.56 -21.90 -59.54
N LEU A 7 -12.55 -22.49 -58.90
CA LEU A 7 -11.10 -22.20 -58.97
C LEU A 7 -10.57 -22.23 -60.41
N LEU A 8 -9.56 -21.39 -60.68
CA LEU A 8 -8.56 -21.65 -61.71
C LEU A 8 -7.16 -21.30 -61.19
N THR A 9 -6.31 -22.33 -61.14
CA THR A 9 -4.89 -22.31 -60.79
C THR A 9 -4.07 -21.89 -62.00
N THR A 10 -3.14 -20.96 -61.83
CA THR A 10 -2.10 -20.65 -62.83
C THR A 10 -0.73 -20.66 -62.16
N MET A 11 0.08 -21.67 -62.47
CA MET A 11 1.50 -21.73 -62.16
C MET A 11 2.26 -20.87 -63.17
N LEU A 12 3.09 -19.94 -62.70
CA LEU A 12 4.27 -19.46 -63.44
C LEU A 12 5.46 -19.43 -62.48
N GLY A 13 6.54 -20.11 -62.88
CA GLY A 13 7.76 -20.27 -62.11
C GLY A 13 8.55 -18.99 -61.96
N LEU A 14 9.19 -18.84 -60.79
CA LEU A 14 10.20 -17.84 -60.51
C LEU A 14 11.47 -18.56 -60.06
N THR A 15 12.53 -18.23 -60.79
CA THR A 15 13.91 -18.65 -60.61
C THR A 15 14.41 -18.34 -59.21
N SER A 16 14.97 -19.36 -58.54
CA SER A 16 15.65 -19.26 -57.26
C SER A 16 16.97 -18.50 -57.39
N LEU A 17 16.99 -17.25 -56.92
CA LEU A 17 18.23 -16.57 -56.51
C LEU A 17 18.58 -17.04 -55.09
N PRO A 18 19.86 -17.28 -54.76
CA PRO A 18 20.25 -17.63 -53.41
C PRO A 18 20.04 -16.39 -52.53
N ILE A 19 19.10 -16.49 -51.59
CA ILE A 19 19.05 -15.57 -50.45
C ILE A 19 20.26 -15.93 -49.61
N LEU A 20 21.33 -15.14 -49.74
CA LEU A 20 22.33 -15.04 -48.69
C LEU A 20 21.57 -14.64 -47.43
N ALA A 21 21.46 -15.58 -46.48
CA ALA A 21 21.04 -15.25 -45.13
C ALA A 21 22.06 -14.23 -44.62
N GLN A 22 21.65 -12.97 -44.56
CA GLN A 22 22.37 -11.96 -43.81
C GLN A 22 22.28 -12.43 -42.36
N GLU A 23 23.38 -13.01 -41.87
CA GLU A 23 23.58 -13.31 -40.46
C GLU A 23 23.34 -11.99 -39.73
N GLN A 24 22.20 -11.90 -39.05
CA GLN A 24 21.76 -10.67 -38.41
C GLN A 24 22.70 -10.47 -37.23
N ALA A 25 23.75 -9.66 -37.42
CA ALA A 25 24.74 -9.37 -36.40
C ALA A 25 24.01 -8.98 -35.11
N ARG A 26 24.34 -9.68 -34.00
CA ARG A 26 23.74 -9.40 -32.69
C ARG A 26 23.99 -7.92 -32.35
N PRO A 27 22.98 -7.19 -31.84
CA PRO A 27 23.20 -5.81 -31.39
C PRO A 27 24.27 -5.78 -30.30
N PHE A 28 25.13 -4.75 -30.33
CA PHE A 28 26.15 -4.56 -29.31
C PHE A 28 25.50 -4.28 -27.95
N ASP A 29 25.95 -4.99 -26.93
CA ASP A 29 25.36 -4.96 -25.59
C ASP A 29 25.99 -3.86 -24.72
N LEU A 30 25.29 -2.74 -24.63
CA LEU A 30 25.63 -1.65 -23.74
C LEU A 30 24.98 -1.91 -22.38
N GLN A 31 25.79 -2.26 -21.38
CA GLN A 31 25.31 -2.50 -20.01
C GLN A 31 25.62 -1.32 -19.07
N ALA A 32 24.60 -0.82 -18.39
CA ALA A 32 24.75 0.20 -17.34
C ALA A 32 25.05 -0.45 -15.98
N HIS A 33 26.31 -0.41 -15.54
CA HIS A 33 26.78 -0.97 -14.27
C HIS A 33 26.06 -0.30 -13.09
N ARG A 34 25.27 -1.07 -12.35
CA ARG A 34 24.43 -0.62 -11.22
C ARG A 34 23.52 0.57 -11.55
N GLY A 35 23.00 0.59 -12.78
CA GLY A 35 22.19 1.70 -13.30
C GLY A 35 23.00 2.91 -13.77
N GLY A 36 24.31 2.75 -13.98
CA GLY A 36 25.21 3.82 -14.42
C GLY A 36 25.70 4.67 -13.24
N ILE A 37 26.38 4.01 -12.30
CA ILE A 37 26.90 4.62 -11.06
C ILE A 37 27.71 5.90 -11.29
N GLY A 38 28.39 6.06 -12.44
CA GLY A 38 29.12 7.29 -12.77
C GLY A 38 28.22 8.51 -12.96
N LEU A 39 26.92 8.31 -13.16
CA LEU A 39 25.92 9.35 -13.46
C LEU A 39 24.96 9.61 -12.30
N VAL A 40 24.44 8.56 -11.67
CA VAL A 40 23.47 8.63 -10.58
C VAL A 40 23.89 7.67 -9.46
N THR A 41 23.57 7.97 -8.19
CA THR A 41 23.88 7.06 -7.08
C THR A 41 23.36 5.65 -7.34
N GLU A 42 24.27 4.67 -7.19
CA GLU A 42 24.10 3.27 -7.60
C GLU A 42 22.88 2.58 -7.00
N SER A 43 22.40 1.54 -7.70
CA SER A 43 21.42 0.58 -7.18
C SER A 43 20.12 1.21 -6.68
N THR A 44 19.81 2.44 -7.10
CA THR A 44 18.54 3.13 -6.85
C THR A 44 17.60 2.97 -8.04
N LEU A 45 16.28 3.02 -7.81
CA LEU A 45 15.31 3.05 -8.92
C LEU A 45 15.56 4.23 -9.87
N LYS A 46 16.08 5.36 -9.36
CA LYS A 46 16.39 6.52 -10.19
C LYS A 46 17.61 6.29 -11.09
N ALA A 47 18.63 5.55 -10.64
CA ALA A 47 19.76 5.17 -11.48
C ALA A 47 19.30 4.24 -12.62
N PHE A 48 18.55 3.19 -12.31
CA PHE A 48 18.01 2.28 -13.33
C PHE A 48 17.08 3.01 -14.31
N ALA A 49 16.23 3.92 -13.83
CA ALA A 49 15.38 4.75 -14.69
C ALA A 49 16.23 5.65 -15.62
N ASN A 50 17.26 6.30 -15.09
CA ASN A 50 18.18 7.11 -15.88
C ASN A 50 18.87 6.29 -16.99
N ALA A 51 19.28 5.06 -16.70
CA ALA A 51 19.85 4.16 -17.70
C ALA A 51 18.82 3.79 -18.79
N LEU A 52 17.58 3.47 -18.43
CA LEU A 52 16.51 3.19 -19.38
C LEU A 52 16.22 4.40 -20.30
N GLU A 53 16.09 5.59 -19.72
CA GLU A 53 15.86 6.85 -20.44
C GLU A 53 17.02 7.21 -21.38
N LEU A 54 18.25 6.97 -20.94
CA LEU A 54 19.45 7.17 -21.73
C LEU A 54 19.51 6.20 -22.94
N GLY A 55 18.90 5.02 -22.81
CA GLY A 55 18.89 3.96 -23.80
C GLY A 55 20.07 3.02 -23.64
N VAL A 56 19.86 1.93 -22.91
CA VAL A 56 20.84 0.86 -22.76
C VAL A 56 20.26 -0.46 -23.25
N SER A 57 21.11 -1.40 -23.63
CA SER A 57 20.67 -2.75 -24.01
C SER A 57 20.36 -3.58 -22.77
N THR A 58 21.11 -3.34 -21.68
CA THR A 58 21.06 -4.14 -20.47
C THR A 58 21.21 -3.26 -19.21
N LEU A 59 20.40 -3.53 -18.20
CA LEU A 59 20.63 -3.07 -16.83
C LEU A 59 21.48 -4.11 -16.13
N GLU A 60 22.69 -3.72 -15.74
CA GLU A 60 23.54 -4.56 -14.90
C GLU A 60 23.27 -4.18 -13.44
N LEU A 61 23.12 -5.19 -12.58
CA LEU A 61 22.85 -4.99 -11.16
C LEU A 61 23.40 -6.12 -10.30
N ASP A 62 23.91 -5.72 -9.14
CA ASP A 62 24.36 -6.62 -8.11
C ASP A 62 23.25 -6.96 -7.11
N THR A 63 23.26 -8.17 -6.58
CA THR A 63 22.33 -8.59 -5.54
C THR A 63 23.05 -9.11 -4.30
N GLN A 64 22.35 -9.05 -3.17
CA GLN A 64 22.63 -9.74 -1.91
C GLN A 64 21.32 -10.35 -1.39
N VAL A 65 21.40 -11.27 -0.44
CA VAL A 65 20.21 -11.87 0.20
C VAL A 65 20.23 -11.58 1.70
N SER A 66 19.12 -11.04 2.21
CA SER A 66 18.93 -10.70 3.62
C SER A 66 18.72 -11.94 4.49
N GLU A 67 18.77 -11.78 5.82
CA GLU A 67 18.57 -12.87 6.79
C GLU A 67 17.20 -13.56 6.60
N ASP A 68 16.16 -12.76 6.32
CA ASP A 68 14.79 -13.19 6.07
C ASP A 68 14.50 -13.55 4.60
N GLY A 69 15.54 -13.65 3.76
CA GLY A 69 15.47 -14.24 2.42
C GLY A 69 15.04 -13.30 1.29
N TYR A 70 15.02 -11.98 1.51
CA TYR A 70 14.75 -11.00 0.46
C TYR A 70 15.98 -10.78 -0.42
N VAL A 71 15.75 -10.61 -1.73
CA VAL A 71 16.80 -10.29 -2.70
C VAL A 71 16.93 -8.77 -2.82
N VAL A 72 17.99 -8.24 -2.22
CA VAL A 72 18.29 -6.80 -2.14
C VAL A 72 19.27 -6.43 -3.25
N VAL A 73 19.00 -5.36 -3.98
CA VAL A 73 19.87 -4.84 -5.03
C VAL A 73 20.93 -3.94 -4.38
N THR A 74 22.12 -4.49 -4.22
CA THR A 74 23.29 -3.81 -3.66
C THR A 74 24.55 -4.59 -4.01
N HIS A 75 25.64 -3.87 -4.22
CA HIS A 75 26.94 -4.47 -4.53
C HIS A 75 27.62 -5.04 -3.29
N ASP A 76 27.69 -4.22 -2.25
CA ASP A 76 28.52 -4.52 -1.10
C ASP A 76 27.78 -5.48 -0.17
N ARG A 77 28.47 -6.57 0.21
CA ARG A 77 27.95 -7.53 1.20
C ARG A 77 27.79 -6.93 2.59
N GLN A 78 28.49 -5.84 2.86
CA GLN A 78 28.42 -5.07 4.11
C GLN A 78 27.86 -3.68 3.82
N VAL A 79 27.03 -3.14 4.71
CA VAL A 79 26.54 -1.76 4.62
C VAL A 79 27.70 -0.80 4.89
N LEU A 80 28.20 -0.11 3.87
CA LEU A 80 29.37 0.77 3.99
C LEU A 80 28.97 2.20 4.38
N ALA A 81 29.65 2.76 5.39
CA ALA A 81 29.36 4.10 5.94
C ALA A 81 29.61 5.28 4.97
N HIS A 82 30.34 5.02 3.88
CA HIS A 82 30.59 6.00 2.82
C HIS A 82 29.66 5.82 1.60
N ARG A 83 28.71 4.87 1.69
CA ARG A 83 27.61 4.66 0.75
C ARG A 83 26.24 4.89 1.37
N CYS A 84 26.04 4.47 2.62
CA CYS A 84 24.76 4.47 3.29
C CYS A 84 24.80 5.18 4.64
N LEU A 85 23.66 5.75 5.01
CA LEU A 85 23.39 6.42 6.29
C LEU A 85 22.31 5.66 7.05
N ASP A 86 22.55 5.41 8.34
CA ASP A 86 21.49 5.04 9.29
C ASP A 86 20.54 6.23 9.47
N THR A 87 19.24 6.04 9.19
CA THR A 87 18.21 7.09 9.38
C THR A 87 17.43 6.92 10.70
N GLY A 88 17.36 5.68 11.20
CA GLY A 88 16.73 5.29 12.45
C GLY A 88 16.62 3.77 12.56
N PRO A 89 16.35 3.22 13.76
CA PRO A 89 16.16 1.78 13.92
C PRO A 89 14.79 1.35 13.34
N ALA A 90 14.70 0.10 12.90
CA ALA A 90 13.47 -0.54 12.41
C ALA A 90 12.40 -0.66 13.51
N THR A 91 12.83 -0.87 14.75
CA THR A 91 11.97 -0.90 15.94
C THR A 91 12.60 -0.13 17.10
N ALA A 92 11.78 0.30 18.06
CA ALA A 92 12.30 0.95 19.26
C ALA A 92 13.17 -0.04 20.07
N ASN A 93 14.46 0.27 20.21
CA ASN A 93 15.49 -0.57 20.84
C ASN A 93 15.96 -1.78 20.01
N ASP A 94 15.89 -1.71 18.68
CA ASP A 94 16.53 -2.73 17.84
C ASP A 94 18.01 -2.92 18.26
N PRO A 95 18.38 -4.10 18.79
CA PRO A 95 19.74 -4.34 19.29
C PRO A 95 20.76 -4.34 18.16
N GLU A 96 20.29 -4.52 16.92
CA GLU A 96 21.13 -4.50 15.74
C GLU A 96 21.32 -3.09 15.17
N PHE A 97 20.71 -2.04 15.72
CA PHE A 97 21.02 -0.67 15.31
C PHE A 97 22.29 -0.14 16.01
N PRO A 98 23.23 0.53 15.32
CA PRO A 98 23.23 0.95 13.91
C PRO A 98 23.51 -0.20 12.92
N TYR A 99 22.91 -0.13 11.73
CA TYR A 99 23.05 -1.17 10.70
C TYR A 99 24.26 -0.95 9.80
N VAL A 100 24.74 0.29 9.67
CA VAL A 100 25.99 0.57 8.95
C VAL A 100 27.14 -0.21 9.60
N GLY A 101 27.88 -0.96 8.80
CA GLY A 101 28.94 -1.87 9.23
C GLY A 101 28.48 -3.33 9.39
N LYS A 102 27.22 -3.68 9.13
CA LYS A 102 26.72 -5.06 9.19
C LYS A 102 26.63 -5.71 7.82
N TYR A 103 26.66 -7.03 7.79
CA TYR A 103 26.47 -7.78 6.56
C TYR A 103 24.99 -7.86 6.20
N ILE A 104 24.67 -7.75 4.91
CA ILE A 104 23.29 -7.82 4.42
C ILE A 104 22.60 -9.12 4.85
N LYS A 105 23.32 -10.25 4.82
CA LYS A 105 22.79 -11.56 5.24
C LYS A 105 22.46 -11.69 6.73
N ASP A 106 22.91 -10.74 7.55
CA ASP A 106 22.71 -10.70 9.00
C ASP A 106 21.70 -9.58 9.39
N LEU A 107 21.02 -9.01 8.40
CA LEU A 107 19.99 -7.99 8.57
C LEU A 107 18.68 -8.48 7.96
N HIS A 108 17.58 -8.14 8.60
CA HIS A 108 16.24 -8.31 8.05
C HIS A 108 15.90 -7.19 7.05
N TRP A 109 14.95 -7.44 6.14
CA TRP A 109 14.55 -6.43 5.15
C TRP A 109 14.00 -5.14 5.77
N ASP A 110 13.27 -5.24 6.87
CA ASP A 110 12.72 -4.09 7.58
C ASP A 110 13.78 -3.16 8.17
N GLN A 111 14.95 -3.70 8.51
CA GLN A 111 16.16 -2.97 8.89
C GLN A 111 16.84 -2.36 7.67
N ILE A 112 17.08 -3.15 6.63
CA ILE A 112 17.76 -2.71 5.40
C ILE A 112 17.03 -1.53 4.75
N ARG A 113 15.69 -1.57 4.68
CA ARG A 113 14.87 -0.50 4.08
C ARG A 113 14.88 0.82 4.85
N THR A 114 15.48 0.89 6.04
CA THR A 114 15.68 2.15 6.78
C THR A 114 16.89 2.93 6.27
N LEU A 115 17.84 2.27 5.60
CA LEU A 115 19.10 2.88 5.20
C LEU A 115 18.90 3.86 4.03
N ASP A 116 19.44 5.07 4.15
CA ASP A 116 19.56 6.01 3.04
C ASP A 116 20.90 5.79 2.33
N CYS A 117 20.85 5.14 1.17
CA CYS A 117 22.01 4.84 0.33
C CYS A 117 22.06 5.73 -0.93
N GLY A 118 21.19 6.73 -1.03
CA GLY A 118 21.11 7.64 -2.16
C GLY A 118 21.77 8.99 -1.92
N THR A 119 21.85 9.42 -0.65
CA THR A 119 22.40 10.72 -0.25
C THR A 119 23.91 10.82 -0.43
N GLN A 120 24.66 9.77 -0.09
CA GLN A 120 26.12 9.82 -0.13
C GLN A 120 26.64 9.65 -1.56
N ARG A 121 27.58 10.51 -1.93
CA ARG A 121 28.26 10.46 -3.23
C ARG A 121 29.55 9.66 -3.09
N ALA A 122 29.84 8.80 -4.05
CA ALA A 122 31.15 8.15 -4.09
C ALA A 122 32.25 9.17 -4.41
N GLU A 123 33.37 9.11 -3.70
CA GLU A 123 34.52 10.00 -3.94
C GLU A 123 35.05 9.89 -5.38
N ALA A 124 34.99 8.69 -5.96
CA ALA A 124 35.43 8.42 -7.33
C ALA A 124 34.56 9.11 -8.41
N TYR A 125 33.36 9.59 -8.08
CA TYR A 125 32.39 10.11 -9.05
C TYR A 125 31.97 11.55 -8.72
N ALA A 126 32.89 12.49 -8.92
CA ALA A 126 32.66 13.91 -8.59
C ALA A 126 31.39 14.51 -9.24
N GLY A 127 31.02 14.06 -10.44
CA GLY A 127 29.85 14.51 -11.20
C GLY A 127 28.56 13.68 -10.99
N GLN A 128 28.59 12.64 -10.15
CA GLN A 128 27.45 11.79 -9.87
C GLN A 128 26.32 12.60 -9.21
N GLN A 129 25.12 12.50 -9.78
CA GLN A 129 23.91 13.02 -9.18
C GLN A 129 23.47 12.14 -8.01
N THR A 130 23.34 12.73 -6.82
CA THR A 130 22.80 12.03 -5.67
C THR A 130 21.28 11.99 -5.68
N VAL A 131 20.71 11.00 -4.98
CA VAL A 131 19.26 10.81 -4.84
C VAL A 131 18.92 10.79 -3.36
N PRO A 132 18.88 11.95 -2.68
CA PRO A 132 18.75 11.98 -1.23
C PRO A 132 17.52 11.25 -0.72
N GLY A 133 17.69 10.42 0.31
CA GLY A 133 16.63 9.60 0.90
C GLY A 133 16.32 8.31 0.14
N ALA A 134 16.97 8.03 -1.00
CA ALA A 134 16.78 6.76 -1.69
C ALA A 134 17.36 5.60 -0.87
N ARG A 135 16.57 4.53 -0.77
CA ARG A 135 16.89 3.32 0.00
C ARG A 135 17.47 2.25 -0.92
N MET A 136 18.06 1.21 -0.34
CA MET A 136 18.27 -0.05 -1.07
C MET A 136 16.91 -0.57 -1.54
N VAL A 137 16.89 -1.19 -2.71
CA VAL A 137 15.65 -1.65 -3.37
C VAL A 137 15.65 -3.17 -3.47
N LEU A 138 14.48 -3.77 -3.57
CA LEU A 138 14.35 -5.18 -3.89
C LEU A 138 14.50 -5.41 -5.40
N LEU A 139 14.93 -6.62 -5.76
CA LEU A 139 15.00 -7.04 -7.16
C LEU A 139 13.63 -6.95 -7.87
N SER A 140 12.55 -7.25 -7.14
CA SER A 140 11.17 -7.12 -7.62
C SER A 140 10.81 -5.68 -8.02
N GLU A 141 11.30 -4.67 -7.30
CA GLU A 141 11.04 -3.26 -7.60
C GLU A 141 11.72 -2.82 -8.90
N VAL A 142 12.90 -3.38 -9.22
CA VAL A 142 13.57 -3.17 -10.52
C VAL A 142 12.79 -3.84 -11.65
N PHE A 143 12.26 -5.04 -11.45
CA PHE A 143 11.38 -5.68 -12.44
C PHE A 143 10.13 -4.84 -12.72
N ASP A 144 9.52 -4.28 -11.67
CA ASP A 144 8.34 -3.43 -11.81
C ASP A 144 8.67 -2.10 -12.49
N LEU A 145 9.87 -1.55 -12.28
CA LEU A 145 10.37 -0.40 -13.04
C LEU A 145 10.47 -0.71 -14.54
N VAL A 146 11.10 -1.82 -14.93
CA VAL A 146 11.24 -2.22 -16.35
C VAL A 146 9.88 -2.40 -17.01
N LYS A 147 8.92 -3.04 -16.31
CA LYS A 147 7.54 -3.20 -16.78
C LYS A 147 6.82 -1.85 -16.96
N ARG A 148 7.01 -0.90 -16.02
CA ARG A 148 6.41 0.45 -16.10
C ARG A 148 6.93 1.23 -17.31
N TYR A 149 8.22 1.12 -17.62
CA TYR A 149 8.83 1.73 -18.81
C TYR A 149 8.49 0.97 -20.11
N ARG A 150 7.77 -0.17 -20.01
CA ARG A 150 7.53 -1.09 -21.14
C ARG A 150 8.83 -1.46 -21.86
N ALA A 151 9.94 -1.52 -21.12
CA ALA A 151 11.28 -1.77 -21.64
C ALA A 151 11.50 -3.27 -21.85
N TYR A 152 10.58 -3.94 -22.55
CA TYR A 152 10.57 -5.40 -22.71
C TYR A 152 11.71 -5.95 -23.59
N ASP A 153 12.39 -5.05 -24.31
CA ASP A 153 13.57 -5.34 -25.13
C ASP A 153 14.89 -5.14 -24.36
N VAL A 154 14.84 -4.68 -23.09
CA VAL A 154 16.02 -4.44 -22.26
C VAL A 154 16.27 -5.63 -21.35
N MET A 155 17.49 -6.17 -21.39
CA MET A 155 17.91 -7.28 -20.53
C MET A 155 18.27 -6.78 -19.11
N LEU A 156 18.25 -7.70 -18.15
CA LEU A 156 18.77 -7.51 -16.81
C LEU A 156 19.87 -8.56 -16.58
N ASN A 157 21.10 -8.11 -16.41
CA ASN A 157 22.23 -8.98 -16.12
C ASN A 157 22.50 -8.93 -14.61
N ILE A 158 21.98 -9.93 -13.89
CA ILE A 158 21.92 -9.95 -12.43
C ILE A 158 23.15 -10.67 -11.88
N GLU A 159 24.00 -9.95 -11.14
CA GLU A 159 25.14 -10.56 -10.45
C GLU A 159 24.73 -11.13 -9.09
N THR A 160 24.99 -12.42 -8.88
CA THR A 160 24.91 -13.05 -7.55
C THR A 160 26.21 -12.84 -6.79
N LYS A 161 26.24 -11.90 -5.85
CA LYS A 161 27.47 -11.54 -5.09
C LYS A 161 27.81 -12.50 -3.96
N VAL A 162 27.91 -13.79 -4.28
CA VAL A 162 28.46 -14.79 -3.35
C VAL A 162 29.98 -14.60 -3.26
N GLU A 163 30.48 -14.46 -2.03
CA GLU A 163 31.90 -14.25 -1.79
C GLU A 163 32.63 -15.60 -1.61
N ALA A 164 33.27 -16.10 -2.66
CA ALA A 164 33.93 -17.42 -2.60
C ALA A 164 35.15 -17.45 -1.66
N GLY A 165 35.83 -16.32 -1.46
CA GLY A 165 36.98 -16.19 -0.56
C GLY A 165 36.61 -16.07 0.93
N ALA A 166 35.37 -15.70 1.21
CA ALA A 166 34.81 -15.49 2.55
C ALA A 166 33.31 -15.84 2.57
N PRO A 167 32.94 -17.12 2.32
CA PRO A 167 31.54 -17.53 2.13
C PRO A 167 30.67 -17.29 3.37
N GLN A 168 31.29 -17.16 4.55
CA GLN A 168 30.61 -16.79 5.80
C GLN A 168 30.13 -15.34 5.86
N GLU A 169 30.39 -14.50 4.84
CA GLU A 169 29.99 -13.08 4.78
C GLU A 169 28.81 -12.84 3.82
N THR A 170 28.37 -13.86 3.09
CA THR A 170 27.22 -13.82 2.17
C THR A 170 26.26 -14.99 2.43
N ALA A 171 25.02 -14.91 1.96
CA ALA A 171 24.09 -16.03 2.10
C ALA A 171 24.65 -17.31 1.44
N PRO A 172 24.35 -18.52 1.97
CA PRO A 172 24.78 -19.76 1.35
C PRO A 172 24.34 -19.86 -0.11
N ARG A 173 25.21 -20.37 -0.99
CA ARG A 173 24.99 -20.45 -2.46
C ARG A 173 23.59 -20.94 -2.84
N ASP A 174 23.14 -22.04 -2.26
CA ASP A 174 21.82 -22.62 -2.57
C ASP A 174 20.66 -21.70 -2.21
N VAL A 175 20.73 -21.04 -1.04
CA VAL A 175 19.73 -20.08 -0.59
C VAL A 175 19.72 -18.88 -1.51
N PHE A 176 20.91 -18.38 -1.85
CA PHE A 176 21.07 -17.23 -2.73
C PHE A 176 20.46 -17.48 -4.10
N VAL A 177 20.88 -18.56 -4.76
CA VAL A 177 20.39 -18.92 -6.11
C VAL A 177 18.89 -19.16 -6.09
N ALA A 178 18.37 -19.87 -5.09
CA ALA A 178 16.94 -20.14 -4.99
C ALA A 178 16.12 -18.85 -4.83
N ALA A 179 16.60 -17.90 -4.01
CA ALA A 179 15.93 -16.62 -3.81
C ALA A 179 15.86 -15.80 -5.12
N VAL A 180 17.00 -15.64 -5.82
CA VAL A 180 17.08 -14.90 -7.08
C VAL A 180 16.22 -15.54 -8.17
N VAL A 181 16.38 -16.85 -8.40
CA VAL A 181 15.58 -17.60 -9.38
C VAL A 181 14.08 -17.56 -9.04
N GLY A 182 13.75 -17.63 -7.75
CA GLY A 182 12.38 -17.50 -7.24
C GLY A 182 11.75 -16.17 -7.65
N GLN A 183 12.45 -15.06 -7.42
CA GLN A 183 11.99 -13.72 -7.80
C GLN A 183 11.79 -13.59 -9.32
N ILE A 184 12.74 -14.08 -10.12
CA ILE A 184 12.66 -14.04 -11.59
C ILE A 184 11.41 -14.78 -12.09
N ARG A 185 11.16 -16.00 -11.57
CA ARG A 185 10.00 -16.81 -11.96
C ARG A 185 8.68 -16.19 -11.50
N GLN A 186 8.63 -15.69 -10.27
CA GLN A 186 7.44 -15.03 -9.71
C GLN A 186 7.03 -13.79 -10.53
N HIS A 187 8.01 -13.00 -10.99
CA HIS A 187 7.76 -11.78 -11.78
C HIS A 187 7.70 -12.02 -13.28
N ARG A 188 7.85 -13.27 -13.75
CA ARG A 188 7.83 -13.67 -15.17
C ARG A 188 8.90 -12.99 -16.02
N MET A 189 10.12 -12.89 -15.49
CA MET A 189 11.23 -12.17 -16.12
C MET A 189 12.24 -13.08 -16.84
N GLN A 190 11.98 -14.38 -16.97
CA GLN A 190 12.92 -15.37 -17.50
C GLN A 190 13.48 -15.02 -18.90
N HIS A 191 12.69 -14.33 -19.73
CA HIS A 191 13.10 -13.95 -21.09
C HIS A 191 13.95 -12.67 -21.17
N GLN A 192 14.09 -11.95 -20.06
CA GLN A 192 14.80 -10.68 -19.98
C GLN A 192 15.95 -10.73 -18.97
N VAL A 193 16.34 -11.91 -18.48
CA VAL A 193 17.35 -12.04 -17.43
C VAL A 193 18.47 -12.96 -17.85
N SER A 194 19.71 -12.54 -17.63
CA SER A 194 20.88 -13.39 -17.52
C SER A 194 21.43 -13.34 -16.09
N ILE A 195 22.06 -14.42 -15.63
CA ILE A 195 22.72 -14.46 -14.32
C ILE A 195 24.23 -14.43 -14.53
N GLN A 196 24.91 -13.59 -13.76
CA GLN A 196 26.36 -13.48 -13.81
C GLN A 196 26.98 -13.66 -12.42
N SER A 197 28.21 -14.15 -12.34
CA SER A 197 28.92 -14.31 -11.06
C SER A 197 30.43 -14.48 -11.26
N PHE A 198 31.23 -13.96 -10.32
CA PHE A 198 32.62 -14.39 -10.16
C PHE A 198 32.75 -15.76 -9.52
N ASP A 199 31.78 -16.16 -8.70
CA ASP A 199 31.72 -17.49 -8.10
C ASP A 199 31.03 -18.46 -9.08
N TRP A 200 31.81 -19.17 -9.89
CA TRP A 200 31.30 -20.05 -10.94
C TRP A 200 30.51 -21.24 -10.38
N ALA A 201 30.72 -21.64 -9.12
CA ALA A 201 29.85 -22.63 -8.46
C ALA A 201 28.39 -22.16 -8.39
N THR A 202 28.17 -20.86 -8.20
CA THR A 202 26.84 -20.27 -8.20
C THR A 202 26.20 -20.35 -9.60
N LEU A 203 26.97 -20.14 -10.67
CA LEU A 203 26.48 -20.30 -12.05
C LEU A 203 26.13 -21.75 -12.39
N MET A 204 26.99 -22.70 -12.02
CA MET A 204 26.69 -24.12 -12.19
C MET A 204 25.40 -24.50 -11.46
N ARG A 205 25.18 -23.94 -10.26
CA ARG A 205 23.95 -24.16 -9.51
C ARG A 205 22.71 -23.53 -10.17
N VAL A 206 22.85 -22.36 -10.79
CA VAL A 206 21.79 -21.75 -11.61
C VAL A 206 21.45 -22.67 -12.78
N SER A 207 22.43 -23.21 -13.50
CA SER A 207 22.19 -24.14 -14.61
C SER A 207 21.42 -25.39 -14.20
N GLU A 208 21.60 -25.86 -12.97
CA GLU A 208 20.81 -26.97 -12.41
C GLU A 208 19.37 -26.56 -12.07
N LEU A 209 19.17 -25.39 -11.46
CA LEU A 209 17.87 -24.96 -10.93
C LEU A 209 16.97 -24.28 -11.98
N ALA A 210 17.59 -23.58 -12.92
CA ALA A 210 16.96 -22.75 -13.96
C ALA A 210 17.78 -22.79 -15.27
N PRO A 211 17.87 -23.96 -15.94
CA PRO A 211 18.62 -24.12 -17.19
C PRO A 211 18.10 -23.24 -18.35
N GLU A 212 16.93 -22.61 -18.19
CA GLU A 212 16.39 -21.64 -19.12
C GLU A 212 17.07 -20.26 -19.09
N LEU A 213 17.81 -19.94 -18.02
CA LEU A 213 18.45 -18.64 -17.84
C LEU A 213 19.89 -18.68 -18.38
N PRO A 214 20.28 -17.74 -19.25
CA PRO A 214 21.67 -17.61 -19.68
C PRO A 214 22.59 -17.31 -18.49
N ILE A 215 23.77 -17.95 -18.47
CA ILE A 215 24.79 -17.74 -17.43
C ILE A 215 26.06 -17.10 -17.99
N VAL A 216 26.59 -16.10 -17.28
CA VAL A 216 27.73 -15.28 -17.70
C VAL A 216 28.86 -15.42 -16.68
N ALA A 217 30.00 -15.96 -17.12
CA ALA A 217 31.16 -16.23 -16.27
C ALA A 217 32.04 -14.97 -16.11
N LEU A 218 31.96 -14.28 -14.97
CA LEU A 218 32.88 -13.18 -14.70
C LEU A 218 34.27 -13.71 -14.34
N SER A 219 35.31 -12.96 -14.69
CA SER A 219 36.68 -13.27 -14.28
C SER A 219 37.52 -12.01 -14.05
N ASN A 220 38.45 -12.10 -13.09
CA ASN A 220 39.45 -11.07 -12.82
C ASN A 220 40.86 -11.64 -12.93
N ALA A 221 41.26 -11.97 -14.17
CA ALA A 221 42.58 -12.46 -14.56
C ALA A 221 43.24 -13.35 -13.48
N GLN A 222 44.49 -13.07 -13.11
CA GLN A 222 45.23 -13.89 -12.15
C GLN A 222 44.62 -13.88 -10.74
N SER A 223 43.97 -12.78 -10.33
CA SER A 223 43.45 -12.65 -8.97
C SER A 223 42.40 -13.71 -8.65
N PHE A 224 41.54 -14.06 -9.63
CA PHE A 224 40.49 -15.06 -9.44
C PHE A 224 40.72 -16.36 -10.21
N LEU A 225 41.37 -16.34 -11.38
CA LEU A 225 41.61 -17.57 -12.14
C LEU A 225 42.78 -18.38 -11.57
N GLN A 226 43.74 -17.73 -10.90
CA GLN A 226 44.90 -18.36 -10.27
C GLN A 226 45.68 -19.32 -11.20
N CYS A 227 45.77 -18.99 -12.49
CA CYS A 227 46.54 -19.75 -13.48
C CYS A 227 47.98 -20.04 -13.00
N GLY A 228 48.44 -21.28 -13.18
CA GLY A 228 49.76 -21.76 -12.76
C GLY A 228 49.93 -21.94 -11.24
N MET A 229 48.87 -21.74 -10.45
CA MET A 229 48.87 -22.03 -9.02
C MET A 229 48.32 -23.45 -8.79
N PRO A 230 48.80 -24.20 -7.78
CA PRO A 230 48.31 -25.55 -7.55
C PRO A 230 46.83 -25.61 -7.15
N GLY A 231 46.02 -26.31 -7.95
CA GLY A 231 44.63 -26.64 -7.67
C GLY A 231 43.63 -25.57 -8.11
N ALA A 232 42.35 -25.94 -8.09
CA ALA A 232 41.26 -25.03 -8.46
C ALA A 232 41.16 -23.82 -7.53
N SER A 233 40.97 -22.65 -8.14
CA SER A 233 40.62 -21.42 -7.43
C SER A 233 39.29 -21.56 -6.68
N PRO A 234 39.12 -20.93 -5.51
CA PRO A 234 37.83 -20.87 -4.83
C PRO A 234 36.69 -20.31 -5.71
N TRP A 235 37.04 -19.45 -6.66
CA TRP A 235 36.12 -18.73 -7.54
C TRP A 235 35.65 -19.57 -8.75
N THR A 236 36.41 -20.57 -9.16
CA THR A 236 36.13 -21.33 -10.39
C THR A 236 35.24 -22.56 -10.16
N GLY A 237 34.61 -22.66 -8.98
CA GLY A 237 33.66 -23.71 -8.65
C GLY A 237 34.22 -25.13 -8.71
N GLY A 238 35.54 -25.28 -8.51
CA GLY A 238 36.24 -26.57 -8.58
C GLY A 238 36.90 -26.87 -9.93
N ILE A 239 36.82 -25.95 -10.91
CA ILE A 239 37.58 -26.04 -12.16
C ILE A 239 39.00 -25.55 -11.92
N ASP A 240 40.00 -26.39 -12.21
CA ASP A 240 41.39 -25.96 -12.27
C ASP A 240 41.67 -25.34 -13.65
N MET A 241 42.18 -24.10 -13.66
CA MET A 241 42.44 -23.38 -14.91
C MET A 241 43.61 -23.98 -15.69
N ASP A 242 44.53 -24.68 -15.00
CA ASP A 242 45.68 -25.34 -15.64
C ASP A 242 45.25 -26.53 -16.51
N ASP A 243 44.10 -27.16 -16.23
CA ASP A 243 43.52 -28.23 -17.06
C ASP A 243 43.08 -27.72 -18.45
N PHE A 244 43.00 -26.40 -18.61
CA PHE A 244 42.59 -25.72 -19.84
C PHE A 244 43.70 -24.84 -20.42
N ASP A 245 44.97 -25.04 -20.05
CA ASP A 245 46.08 -24.17 -20.45
C ASP A 245 45.81 -22.67 -20.13
N CYS A 246 45.11 -22.43 -19.02
CA CYS A 246 44.64 -21.11 -18.59
C CYS A 246 43.74 -20.38 -19.60
N ASN A 247 43.07 -21.15 -20.45
CA ASN A 247 42.18 -20.65 -21.46
C ASN A 247 40.79 -20.37 -20.87
N LEU A 248 40.52 -19.10 -20.58
CA LEU A 248 39.24 -18.67 -20.01
C LEU A 248 38.02 -19.12 -20.85
N PRO A 249 37.97 -18.90 -22.18
CA PRO A 249 36.87 -19.42 -22.99
C PRO A 249 36.66 -20.93 -22.87
N ALA A 250 37.73 -21.72 -22.93
CA ALA A 250 37.61 -23.18 -22.84
C ALA A 250 37.11 -23.66 -21.47
N ALA A 251 37.62 -23.05 -20.38
CA ALA A 251 37.19 -23.35 -19.03
C ALA A 251 35.71 -22.98 -18.81
N ALA A 252 35.27 -21.81 -19.28
CA ALA A 252 33.88 -21.37 -19.18
C ALA A 252 32.92 -22.27 -19.98
N ALA A 253 33.34 -22.66 -21.19
CA ALA A 253 32.56 -23.58 -22.02
C ALA A 253 32.39 -24.96 -21.38
N SER A 254 33.32 -25.40 -20.53
CA SER A 254 33.28 -26.72 -19.90
C SER A 254 32.08 -26.94 -18.97
N PHE A 255 31.50 -25.85 -18.43
CA PHE A 255 30.28 -25.90 -17.63
C PHE A 255 29.07 -25.24 -18.31
N GLY A 256 29.19 -24.93 -19.60
CA GLY A 256 28.09 -24.42 -20.41
C GLY A 256 27.74 -22.96 -20.18
N ALA A 257 28.72 -22.09 -19.89
CA ALA A 257 28.50 -20.64 -19.89
C ALA A 257 28.05 -20.15 -21.28
N ASP A 258 27.11 -19.20 -21.32
CA ASP A 258 26.65 -18.55 -22.55
C ASP A 258 27.54 -17.36 -22.94
N ALA A 259 28.24 -16.80 -21.96
CA ALA A 259 29.13 -15.66 -22.14
C ALA A 259 30.27 -15.67 -21.12
N ILE A 260 31.36 -15.01 -21.47
CA ILE A 260 32.43 -14.63 -20.54
C ILE A 260 32.44 -13.12 -20.34
N SER A 261 32.72 -12.70 -19.10
CA SER A 261 32.83 -11.30 -18.72
C SER A 261 34.20 -11.05 -18.06
N PRO A 262 35.26 -10.87 -18.87
CA PRO A 262 36.62 -10.70 -18.36
C PRO A 262 36.92 -9.25 -17.96
N VAL A 263 37.91 -9.08 -17.06
CA VAL A 263 38.56 -7.77 -16.88
C VAL A 263 39.23 -7.32 -18.20
N HIS A 264 39.20 -6.03 -18.51
CA HIS A 264 39.79 -5.55 -19.78
C HIS A 264 41.33 -5.64 -19.79
N GLY A 265 41.98 -5.39 -18.65
CA GLY A 265 43.45 -5.45 -18.53
C GLY A 265 43.97 -5.15 -17.12
N SER A 266 45.30 -5.04 -17.03
CA SER A 266 46.03 -4.79 -15.78
C SER A 266 46.89 -3.51 -15.90
N PRO A 267 46.93 -2.64 -14.88
CA PRO A 267 46.05 -2.68 -13.69
C PRO A 267 44.59 -2.46 -14.10
N GLN A 268 43.65 -2.97 -13.29
CA GLN A 268 42.21 -2.91 -13.59
C GLN A 268 41.68 -1.47 -13.78
N SER A 269 42.30 -0.47 -13.17
CA SER A 269 41.93 0.94 -13.33
C SER A 269 42.70 1.67 -14.45
N GLY A 270 43.60 0.98 -15.13
CA GLY A 270 44.43 1.53 -16.20
C GLY A 270 43.66 1.69 -17.51
N ARG A 271 44.24 2.44 -18.44
CA ARG A 271 43.70 2.68 -19.78
C ARG A 271 44.61 2.09 -20.84
N ILE A 272 44.05 1.79 -22.01
CA ILE A 272 44.83 1.22 -23.12
C ILE A 272 46.02 2.09 -23.57
N ASP A 273 45.97 3.40 -23.31
CA ASP A 273 47.04 4.36 -23.63
C ASP A 273 48.02 4.61 -22.47
N ASP A 274 47.80 4.01 -21.30
CA ASP A 274 48.71 4.13 -20.17
C ASP A 274 49.99 3.31 -20.37
N ALA A 275 51.12 3.90 -19.97
CA ALA A 275 52.39 3.19 -19.96
C ALA A 275 52.36 2.07 -18.91
N GLY A 276 52.48 0.82 -19.35
CA GLY A 276 52.44 -0.37 -18.48
C GLY A 276 51.07 -1.03 -18.39
N TYR A 277 50.08 -0.60 -19.19
CA TYR A 277 48.84 -1.34 -19.36
C TYR A 277 49.07 -2.65 -20.12
N GLU A 278 48.59 -3.76 -19.56
CA GLU A 278 48.61 -5.09 -20.18
C GLU A 278 47.18 -5.55 -20.46
N ALA A 279 46.83 -5.75 -21.74
CA ALA A 279 45.51 -6.22 -22.12
C ALA A 279 45.30 -7.68 -21.68
N PHE A 280 44.20 -7.92 -20.96
CA PHE A 280 43.76 -9.28 -20.63
C PHE A 280 42.72 -9.77 -21.63
N THR A 281 41.77 -8.90 -21.99
CA THR A 281 40.83 -9.17 -23.07
C THR A 281 41.52 -8.90 -24.41
N THR A 282 41.74 -9.96 -25.19
CA THR A 282 42.46 -9.89 -26.48
C THR A 282 41.56 -10.34 -27.63
N ARG A 283 41.92 -9.96 -28.87
CA ARG A 283 41.22 -10.43 -30.08
C ARG A 283 41.17 -11.96 -30.16
N GLU A 284 42.26 -12.61 -29.77
CA GLU A 284 42.39 -14.07 -29.81
C GLU A 284 41.44 -14.75 -28.81
N MET A 285 41.27 -14.17 -27.61
CA MET A 285 40.26 -14.62 -26.63
C MET A 285 38.84 -14.45 -27.16
N VAL A 286 38.55 -13.33 -27.82
CA VAL A 286 37.23 -13.04 -28.43
C VAL A 286 36.91 -14.06 -29.53
N GLU A 287 37.82 -14.25 -30.49
CA GLU A 287 37.65 -15.21 -31.59
C GLU A 287 37.46 -16.64 -31.08
N GLN A 288 38.14 -17.01 -30.00
CA GLN A 288 37.99 -18.31 -29.38
C GLN A 288 36.64 -18.48 -28.66
N ALA A 289 36.20 -17.48 -27.90
CA ALA A 289 34.87 -17.49 -27.27
C ALA A 289 33.76 -17.61 -28.32
N HIS A 290 33.87 -16.86 -29.42
CA HIS A 290 32.94 -16.95 -30.55
C HIS A 290 32.95 -18.33 -31.22
N THR A 291 34.11 -18.97 -31.37
CA THR A 291 34.23 -20.35 -31.88
C THR A 291 33.51 -21.36 -30.97
N LEU A 292 33.44 -21.07 -29.67
CA LEU A 292 32.71 -21.87 -28.68
C LEU A 292 31.24 -21.44 -28.53
N GLY A 293 30.77 -20.48 -29.31
CA GLY A 293 29.38 -20.00 -29.30
C GLY A 293 29.05 -19.03 -28.17
N MET A 294 30.03 -18.53 -27.44
CA MET A 294 29.86 -17.61 -26.31
C MET A 294 30.09 -16.15 -26.72
N THR A 295 29.40 -15.22 -26.06
CA THR A 295 29.68 -13.78 -26.19
C THR A 295 30.73 -13.30 -25.19
N VAL A 296 31.38 -12.16 -25.47
CA VAL A 296 32.40 -11.54 -24.61
C VAL A 296 31.99 -10.13 -24.20
N ILE A 297 31.84 -9.90 -22.89
CA ILE A 297 31.32 -8.65 -22.32
C ILE A 297 32.24 -8.16 -21.19
N PRO A 298 33.37 -7.49 -21.48
CA PRO A 298 34.32 -7.09 -20.44
C PRO A 298 33.78 -6.00 -19.49
N TRP A 299 34.34 -5.96 -18.28
CA TRP A 299 33.96 -5.05 -17.17
C TRP A 299 35.20 -4.46 -16.45
N THR A 300 35.13 -3.35 -15.72
CA THR A 300 34.19 -2.23 -15.93
C THR A 300 34.99 -1.13 -16.64
N ILE A 301 34.57 -0.74 -17.84
CA ILE A 301 35.37 0.15 -18.70
C ILE A 301 34.79 1.55 -18.64
N ASN A 302 35.61 2.53 -18.30
CA ASN A 302 35.14 3.89 -18.05
C ASN A 302 35.79 4.97 -18.92
N ASP A 303 36.76 4.65 -19.78
CA ASP A 303 37.36 5.61 -20.70
C ASP A 303 37.07 5.28 -22.17
N THR A 304 37.01 6.32 -23.01
CA THR A 304 36.60 6.17 -24.41
C THR A 304 37.62 5.43 -25.27
N ALA A 305 38.91 5.49 -24.95
CA ALA A 305 39.96 4.87 -25.76
C ALA A 305 39.91 3.34 -25.59
N THR A 306 39.79 2.87 -24.35
CA THR A 306 39.64 1.45 -24.04
C THR A 306 38.30 0.92 -24.58
N MET A 307 37.19 1.67 -24.44
CA MET A 307 35.91 1.29 -25.06
C MET A 307 36.05 1.08 -26.58
N ALA A 308 36.64 2.05 -27.28
CA ALA A 308 36.82 1.98 -28.73
C ALA A 308 37.73 0.83 -29.16
N HIS A 309 38.79 0.55 -28.40
CA HIS A 309 39.69 -0.57 -28.65
C HIS A 309 39.00 -1.93 -28.49
N LEU A 310 38.22 -2.11 -27.41
CA LEU A 310 37.50 -3.36 -27.17
C LEU A 310 36.46 -3.65 -28.25
N ILE A 311 35.75 -2.61 -28.71
CA ILE A 311 34.86 -2.73 -29.86
C ILE A 311 35.62 -3.16 -31.12
N ASP A 312 36.80 -2.58 -31.39
CA ASP A 312 37.63 -2.93 -32.56
C ASP A 312 38.12 -4.39 -32.55
N ILE A 313 38.44 -4.94 -31.37
CA ILE A 313 38.83 -6.35 -31.24
C ILE A 313 37.65 -7.33 -31.28
N GLY A 314 36.41 -6.83 -31.32
CA GLY A 314 35.21 -7.60 -31.61
C GLY A 314 34.44 -8.10 -30.39
N VAL A 315 34.57 -7.47 -29.21
CA VAL A 315 33.70 -7.83 -28.07
C VAL A 315 32.23 -7.59 -28.40
N ASP A 316 31.33 -8.33 -27.75
CA ASP A 316 29.89 -8.26 -28.02
C ASP A 316 29.17 -7.18 -27.20
N GLY A 317 29.77 -6.77 -26.07
CA GLY A 317 29.23 -5.76 -25.19
C GLY A 317 30.27 -5.18 -24.24
N ILE A 318 29.90 -4.16 -23.48
CA ILE A 318 30.74 -3.55 -22.44
C ILE A 318 29.88 -3.19 -21.23
N ILE A 319 30.36 -3.54 -20.03
CA ILE A 319 29.83 -3.05 -18.75
C ILE A 319 30.57 -1.77 -18.37
N THR A 320 29.84 -0.68 -18.11
CA THR A 320 30.41 0.63 -17.83
C THR A 320 29.66 1.39 -16.73
N ASP A 321 30.39 2.19 -15.95
CA ASP A 321 29.79 3.16 -15.02
C ASP A 321 29.20 4.36 -15.74
N TYR A 322 29.62 4.61 -16.99
CA TYR A 322 29.26 5.77 -17.81
C TYR A 322 28.60 5.33 -19.11
N PRO A 323 27.33 4.85 -19.05
CA PRO A 323 26.63 4.40 -20.26
C PRO A 323 26.47 5.52 -21.30
N ASP A 324 26.45 6.79 -20.91
CA ASP A 324 26.39 7.96 -21.78
C ASP A 324 27.66 8.11 -22.63
N ARG A 325 28.81 7.80 -22.01
CA ARG A 325 30.12 7.79 -22.65
C ARG A 325 30.23 6.65 -23.66
N LEU A 326 29.77 5.46 -23.31
CA LEU A 326 29.77 4.32 -24.23
C LEU A 326 28.82 4.56 -25.41
N ARG A 327 27.64 5.14 -25.20
CA ARG A 327 26.76 5.59 -26.30
C ARG A 327 27.48 6.57 -27.23
N SER A 328 28.25 7.51 -26.68
CA SER A 328 29.04 8.45 -27.47
C SER A 328 30.11 7.75 -28.31
N VAL A 329 30.80 6.74 -27.75
CA VAL A 329 31.78 5.92 -28.50
C VAL A 329 31.12 5.13 -29.62
N MET A 330 30.01 4.45 -29.32
CA MET A 330 29.22 3.73 -30.32
C MET A 330 28.76 4.65 -31.46
N GLN A 331 28.31 5.86 -31.12
CA GLN A 331 27.93 6.87 -32.11
C GLN A 331 29.12 7.32 -32.98
N MET A 332 30.30 7.56 -32.38
CA MET A 332 31.52 7.91 -33.10
C MET A 332 31.98 6.79 -34.05
N GLN A 333 31.71 5.53 -33.71
CA GLN A 333 31.99 4.36 -34.55
C GLN A 333 30.81 3.96 -35.47
N ALA A 334 29.79 4.82 -35.59
CA ALA A 334 28.61 4.62 -36.45
C ALA A 334 27.83 3.32 -36.16
N MET A 335 27.84 2.86 -34.92
CA MET A 335 27.09 1.68 -34.48
C MET A 335 25.62 2.04 -34.17
N PRO A 336 24.67 1.10 -34.34
CA PRO A 336 23.31 1.28 -33.87
C PRO A 336 23.27 1.52 -32.36
N LEU A 337 22.58 2.57 -31.93
CA LEU A 337 22.38 2.85 -30.51
C LEU A 337 21.16 2.10 -29.97
N PRO A 338 21.21 1.57 -28.73
CA PRO A 338 20.03 1.05 -28.07
C PRO A 338 18.93 2.10 -27.99
N LYS A 339 17.68 1.65 -28.13
CA LYS A 339 16.51 2.53 -28.03
C LYS A 339 16.45 3.13 -26.63
N THR A 340 16.21 4.42 -26.56
CA THR A 340 15.80 5.08 -25.32
C THR A 340 14.42 4.54 -24.94
N ALA A 341 14.25 4.09 -23.69
CA ALA A 341 12.91 3.89 -23.18
C ALA A 341 12.32 5.28 -22.92
N GLU A 342 11.15 5.55 -23.50
CA GLU A 342 10.43 6.76 -23.11
C GLU A 342 10.07 6.61 -21.64
N ALA A 343 10.50 7.58 -20.82
CA ALA A 343 9.87 7.77 -19.52
C ALA A 343 8.37 7.72 -19.78
N PRO A 344 7.62 6.83 -19.09
CA PRO A 344 6.21 6.66 -19.39
C PRO A 344 5.61 8.05 -19.44
N VAL A 345 5.02 8.42 -20.58
CA VAL A 345 4.19 9.62 -20.65
C VAL A 345 3.30 9.48 -19.44
N THR A 346 3.36 10.42 -18.51
CA THR A 346 2.45 10.46 -17.38
C THR A 346 1.06 10.85 -17.93
N THR A 347 0.53 10.04 -18.84
CA THR A 347 -0.83 9.52 -18.70
C THR A 347 -0.78 8.67 -17.45
N THR A 348 -0.89 9.34 -16.31
CA THR A 348 -1.46 8.78 -15.11
C THR A 348 -2.71 7.98 -15.51
N SER A 349 -2.60 6.66 -15.68
CA SER A 349 -3.54 5.86 -14.91
C SER A 349 -2.90 5.75 -13.53
N ASP A 350 -3.01 6.84 -12.77
CA ASP A 350 -2.90 6.80 -11.32
C ASP A 350 -3.99 5.83 -10.89
N ASP A 351 -3.60 4.59 -10.58
CA ASP A 351 -4.53 3.72 -9.88
C ASP A 351 -4.72 4.29 -8.48
N ILE A 352 -5.67 5.21 -8.37
CA ILE A 352 -6.12 5.82 -7.12
C ILE A 352 -6.77 4.79 -6.20
N THR A 353 -7.04 3.58 -6.70
CA THR A 353 -7.59 2.46 -5.93
C THR A 353 -6.56 2.01 -4.92
N GLU A 354 -6.99 1.81 -3.68
CA GLU A 354 -6.13 1.41 -2.56
C GLU A 354 -4.94 2.34 -2.24
N THR A 355 -4.80 3.49 -2.92
CA THR A 355 -3.72 4.44 -2.62
C THR A 355 -4.07 5.23 -1.35
N GLY A 356 -3.13 5.24 -0.39
CA GLY A 356 -3.26 5.96 0.88
C GLY A 356 -2.96 7.45 0.78
N ILE A 357 -3.37 8.22 1.79
CA ILE A 357 -3.29 9.69 1.82
C ILE A 357 -1.84 10.19 1.73
N LEU A 358 -0.90 9.56 2.44
CA LEU A 358 0.52 9.94 2.37
C LEU A 358 1.09 9.78 0.96
N THR A 359 0.78 8.67 0.30
CA THR A 359 1.21 8.42 -1.09
C THR A 359 0.60 9.43 -2.06
N LEU A 360 -0.69 9.76 -1.91
CA LEU A 360 -1.34 10.80 -2.71
C LEU A 360 -0.69 12.18 -2.50
N GLN A 361 -0.36 12.54 -1.25
CA GLN A 361 0.36 13.77 -0.95
C GLN A 361 1.76 13.80 -1.58
N GLN A 362 2.49 12.68 -1.50
CA GLN A 362 3.81 12.55 -2.13
C GLN A 362 3.72 12.72 -3.65
N GLN A 363 2.76 12.05 -4.31
CA GLN A 363 2.54 12.19 -5.75
C GLN A 363 2.20 13.64 -6.14
N MET A 364 1.40 14.34 -5.33
CA MET A 364 1.10 15.76 -5.54
C MET A 364 2.30 16.68 -5.30
N ALA A 365 3.15 16.37 -4.32
CA ALA A 365 4.37 17.12 -4.04
C ALA A 365 5.42 16.97 -5.16
N GLU A 366 5.49 15.78 -5.77
CA GLU A 366 6.38 15.46 -6.89
C GLU A 366 5.84 15.93 -8.25
N GLY A 367 4.63 16.51 -8.29
CA GLY A 367 3.98 16.95 -9.53
C GLY A 367 3.53 15.82 -10.45
N ARG A 368 3.46 14.58 -9.94
CA ARG A 368 2.96 13.41 -10.68
C ARG A 368 1.43 13.38 -10.76
N LEU A 369 0.77 13.95 -9.75
CA LEU A 369 -0.67 14.09 -9.60
C LEU A 369 -0.99 15.53 -9.15
N ASN A 370 -2.20 16.02 -9.38
CA ASN A 370 -2.72 17.22 -8.73
C ASN A 370 -4.14 16.97 -8.20
N SER A 371 -4.67 17.88 -7.38
CA SER A 371 -5.97 17.71 -6.74
C SER A 371 -7.11 17.61 -7.75
N VAL A 372 -7.06 18.38 -8.84
CA VAL A 372 -8.07 18.30 -9.90
C VAL A 372 -8.07 16.92 -10.56
N GLN A 373 -6.90 16.40 -10.91
CA GLN A 373 -6.75 15.05 -11.47
C GLN A 373 -7.25 13.98 -10.50
N LEU A 374 -6.95 14.13 -9.21
CA LEU A 374 -7.40 13.19 -8.18
C LEU A 374 -8.93 13.20 -8.04
N VAL A 375 -9.54 14.38 -8.01
CA VAL A 375 -11.00 14.55 -8.02
C VAL A 375 -11.61 13.92 -9.28
N ASP A 376 -11.04 14.19 -10.45
CA ASP A 376 -11.52 13.62 -11.71
C ASP A 376 -11.46 12.09 -11.73
N SER A 377 -10.38 11.50 -11.21
CA SER A 377 -10.25 10.05 -11.08
C SER A 377 -11.31 9.44 -10.17
N TYR A 378 -11.58 10.04 -9.00
CA TYR A 378 -12.63 9.56 -8.11
C TYR A 378 -14.03 9.73 -8.71
N LEU A 379 -14.31 10.86 -9.37
CA LEU A 379 -15.59 11.09 -10.05
C LEU A 379 -15.83 10.09 -11.18
N ALA A 380 -14.80 9.73 -11.94
CA ALA A 380 -14.89 8.71 -12.97
C ALA A 380 -15.23 7.33 -12.39
N ARG A 381 -14.66 6.97 -11.23
CA ARG A 381 -15.01 5.72 -10.52
C ARG A 381 -16.46 5.74 -10.01
N ILE A 382 -16.91 6.86 -9.44
CA ILE A 382 -18.31 7.03 -9.00
C ILE A 382 -19.26 6.85 -10.20
N GLU A 383 -18.97 7.50 -11.34
CA GLU A 383 -19.77 7.39 -12.55
C GLU A 383 -19.88 5.93 -13.05
N ALA A 384 -18.77 5.19 -13.02
CA ALA A 384 -18.68 3.82 -13.50
C ALA A 384 -19.42 2.80 -12.61
N TYR A 385 -19.46 3.02 -11.30
CA TYR A 385 -19.80 1.96 -10.34
C TYR A 385 -20.92 2.30 -9.35
N ASP A 386 -21.22 3.57 -9.10
CA ASP A 386 -22.21 3.95 -8.09
C ASP A 386 -23.65 3.78 -8.60
N GLN A 387 -23.96 4.37 -9.74
CA GLN A 387 -25.27 4.25 -10.40
C GLN A 387 -25.24 3.34 -11.64
N GLN A 388 -24.03 3.00 -12.10
CA GLN A 388 -23.77 2.07 -13.20
C GLN A 388 -23.04 0.82 -12.67
N GLY A 389 -22.75 -0.15 -13.53
CA GLY A 389 -22.01 -1.35 -13.12
C GLY A 389 -22.71 -2.11 -11.97
N PRO A 390 -22.06 -2.32 -10.81
CA PRO A 390 -22.67 -2.97 -9.65
C PRO A 390 -23.80 -2.17 -8.99
N GLN A 391 -23.96 -0.88 -9.33
CA GLN A 391 -24.96 0.04 -8.79
C GLN A 391 -24.92 0.12 -7.26
N LEU A 392 -23.74 0.45 -6.72
CA LEU A 392 -23.54 0.50 -5.27
C LEU A 392 -24.47 1.48 -4.56
N ASN A 393 -24.87 2.55 -5.25
CA ASN A 393 -25.82 3.54 -4.75
C ASN A 393 -25.44 4.07 -3.36
N ALA A 394 -24.16 4.40 -3.22
CA ALA A 394 -23.51 4.91 -2.04
C ALA A 394 -23.51 6.43 -1.98
N ILE A 395 -23.58 7.11 -3.13
CA ILE A 395 -23.56 8.58 -3.23
C ILE A 395 -24.98 9.13 -3.36
N LEU A 396 -25.37 10.03 -2.46
CA LEU A 396 -26.63 10.78 -2.57
C LEU A 396 -26.49 11.99 -3.48
N ARG A 397 -25.41 12.76 -3.27
CA ARG A 397 -25.16 14.01 -3.98
C ARG A 397 -23.67 14.23 -4.18
N LEU A 398 -23.27 14.55 -5.40
CA LEU A 398 -21.94 15.07 -5.69
C LEU A 398 -21.86 16.55 -5.34
N ASN A 399 -20.69 17.02 -4.94
CA ASN A 399 -20.41 18.44 -4.79
C ASN A 399 -20.05 19.04 -6.16
N ASP A 400 -20.95 19.85 -6.72
CA ASP A 400 -20.74 20.51 -8.02
C ASP A 400 -19.50 21.43 -8.02
N ASN A 401 -19.10 21.93 -6.85
CA ASN A 401 -17.93 22.81 -6.68
C ASN A 401 -16.62 22.05 -6.45
N ALA A 402 -16.62 20.72 -6.35
CA ALA A 402 -15.42 19.93 -5.98
C ALA A 402 -14.22 20.21 -6.89
N ARG A 403 -14.43 20.31 -8.21
CA ARG A 403 -13.37 20.62 -9.19
C ARG A 403 -12.80 22.02 -9.04
N GLU A 404 -13.65 22.99 -8.72
CA GLU A 404 -13.23 24.38 -8.51
C GLU A 404 -12.43 24.50 -7.21
N GLN A 405 -12.90 23.85 -6.13
CA GLN A 405 -12.20 23.76 -4.86
C GLN A 405 -10.81 23.11 -5.02
N ALA A 406 -10.74 21.98 -5.74
CA ALA A 406 -9.49 21.31 -6.05
C ALA A 406 -8.52 22.22 -6.82
N ARG A 407 -9.00 22.95 -7.83
CA ARG A 407 -8.19 23.90 -8.60
C ARG A 407 -7.63 25.04 -7.72
N ALA A 408 -8.44 25.54 -6.79
CA ALA A 408 -8.01 26.56 -5.84
C ALA A 408 -6.92 26.01 -4.90
N LEU A 409 -7.06 24.77 -4.43
CA LEU A 409 -6.08 24.10 -3.58
C LEU A 409 -4.77 23.78 -4.33
N ASP A 410 -4.84 23.42 -5.61
CA ASP A 410 -3.64 23.25 -6.45
C ASP A 410 -2.87 24.58 -6.59
N ALA A 411 -3.59 25.68 -6.87
CA ALA A 411 -2.99 27.02 -6.93
C ALA A 411 -2.40 27.45 -5.58
N GLU A 412 -3.06 27.12 -4.47
CA GLU A 412 -2.56 27.38 -3.14
C GLU A 412 -1.29 26.58 -2.83
N ARG A 413 -1.27 25.28 -3.16
CA ARG A 413 -0.10 24.41 -2.98
C ARG A 413 1.13 25.01 -3.66
N GLN A 414 0.99 25.51 -4.88
CA GLN A 414 2.07 26.16 -5.62
C GLN A 414 2.53 27.48 -4.99
N ARG A 415 1.61 28.23 -4.39
CA ARG A 415 1.88 29.57 -3.83
C ARG A 415 2.48 29.52 -2.42
N SER A 416 1.97 28.64 -1.56
CA SER A 416 2.27 28.64 -0.12
C SER A 416 2.50 27.26 0.49
N GLY A 417 2.47 26.19 -0.31
CA GLY A 417 2.56 24.81 0.19
C GLY A 417 1.21 24.26 0.69
N PRO A 418 1.16 22.97 1.06
CA PRO A 418 -0.05 22.34 1.57
C PRO A 418 -0.38 22.83 2.98
N ARG A 419 -1.68 22.97 3.31
CA ARG A 419 -2.16 23.30 4.65
C ARG A 419 -1.97 22.15 5.65
N SER A 420 -2.13 20.93 5.17
CA SER A 420 -2.06 19.68 5.95
C SER A 420 -1.87 18.48 5.02
N LEU A 421 -1.84 17.27 5.58
CA LEU A 421 -1.89 16.01 4.82
C LEU A 421 -3.20 15.80 4.05
N LEU A 422 -4.27 16.54 4.37
CA LEU A 422 -5.53 16.51 3.60
C LEU A 422 -5.60 17.56 2.48
N HIS A 423 -4.56 18.38 2.28
CA HIS A 423 -4.59 19.44 1.27
C HIS A 423 -4.82 18.87 -0.14
N GLY A 424 -5.95 19.17 -0.77
CA GLY A 424 -6.33 18.66 -2.08
C GLY A 424 -6.83 17.21 -2.10
N ILE A 425 -7.02 16.57 -0.93
CA ILE A 425 -7.48 15.17 -0.82
C ILE A 425 -9.01 15.11 -0.83
N PRO A 426 -9.62 14.33 -1.75
CA PRO A 426 -11.07 14.12 -1.77
C PRO A 426 -11.54 13.20 -0.64
N VAL A 427 -12.54 13.67 0.12
CA VAL A 427 -13.23 12.91 1.18
C VAL A 427 -14.73 12.95 0.95
N VAL A 428 -15.42 11.88 1.34
CA VAL A 428 -16.90 11.84 1.34
C VAL A 428 -17.44 11.97 2.75
N ILE A 429 -18.61 12.58 2.92
CA ILE A 429 -19.22 12.75 4.24
C ILE A 429 -20.64 12.20 4.23
N LYS A 430 -21.05 11.57 5.33
CA LYS A 430 -22.42 11.09 5.51
C LYS A 430 -23.42 12.24 5.40
N ASP A 431 -24.59 11.99 4.81
CA ASP A 431 -25.62 13.01 4.58
C ASP A 431 -26.37 13.50 5.84
N ASN A 432 -25.86 13.17 7.03
CA ASN A 432 -26.24 13.81 8.29
C ASN A 432 -25.25 14.89 8.74
N TYR A 433 -24.18 15.17 8.01
CA TYR A 433 -23.26 16.27 8.31
C TYR A 433 -23.70 17.56 7.62
N ASN A 434 -23.85 18.66 8.37
CA ASN A 434 -24.23 19.95 7.82
C ASN A 434 -23.19 20.52 6.86
N THR A 435 -23.67 20.96 5.71
CA THR A 435 -22.97 21.77 4.71
C THR A 435 -23.86 22.95 4.34
N THR A 436 -23.28 24.12 4.07
CA THR A 436 -24.05 25.31 3.66
C THR A 436 -24.18 25.45 2.14
N ASP A 437 -23.48 24.60 1.39
CA ASP A 437 -23.43 24.57 -0.07
C ASP A 437 -24.05 23.30 -0.69
N MET A 438 -24.45 22.33 0.14
CA MET A 438 -25.19 21.13 -0.26
C MET A 438 -26.25 20.80 0.80
N PRO A 439 -27.38 20.16 0.43
CA PRO A 439 -28.37 19.71 1.40
C PRO A 439 -27.81 18.69 2.42
N THR A 440 -28.43 18.66 3.59
CA THR A 440 -28.20 17.65 4.65
C THR A 440 -29.55 17.09 5.05
N THR A 441 -29.84 15.87 4.66
CA THR A 441 -31.23 15.42 4.55
C THR A 441 -31.56 14.24 5.43
N GLY A 442 -30.56 13.68 6.12
CA GLY A 442 -30.73 12.40 6.81
C GLY A 442 -31.13 11.27 5.86
N ALA A 443 -30.82 11.43 4.56
CA ALA A 443 -31.32 10.63 3.45
C ALA A 443 -32.86 10.58 3.31
N SER A 444 -33.58 11.55 3.86
CA SER A 444 -35.04 11.59 3.82
C SER A 444 -35.57 12.47 2.71
N GLN A 445 -36.62 11.99 2.04
CA GLN A 445 -37.33 12.76 1.01
C GLN A 445 -38.00 14.02 1.58
N ALA A 446 -38.39 14.00 2.87
CA ALA A 446 -38.90 15.18 3.57
C ALA A 446 -37.88 16.32 3.55
N LEU A 447 -36.60 16.01 3.75
CA LEU A 447 -35.55 17.02 3.85
C LEU A 447 -34.74 17.18 2.57
N ALA A 448 -35.22 16.69 1.41
CA ALA A 448 -34.43 16.61 0.17
C ALA A 448 -33.74 17.92 -0.25
N ASP A 449 -34.39 19.06 0.02
CA ASP A 449 -33.92 20.41 -0.30
C ASP A 449 -33.44 21.22 0.93
N PHE A 450 -33.33 20.58 2.10
CA PHE A 450 -32.92 21.25 3.34
C PHE A 450 -31.41 21.54 3.31
N VAL A 451 -31.06 22.83 3.15
CA VAL A 451 -29.69 23.33 3.28
C VAL A 451 -29.56 24.04 4.64
N PRO A 452 -28.78 23.48 5.57
CA PRO A 452 -28.52 24.09 6.88
C PRO A 452 -27.95 25.51 6.79
N ASN A 453 -28.32 26.36 7.75
CA ASN A 453 -27.80 27.74 7.85
C ASN A 453 -26.36 27.83 8.39
N GLN A 454 -25.82 26.73 8.92
CA GLN A 454 -24.48 26.64 9.49
C GLN A 454 -23.87 25.28 9.18
N GLU A 455 -22.55 25.25 9.06
CA GLU A 455 -21.75 24.06 8.77
C GLU A 455 -21.47 23.25 10.04
N ALA A 456 -21.31 21.92 9.89
CA ALA A 456 -20.87 21.07 11.00
C ALA A 456 -19.40 21.35 11.34
N THR A 457 -19.04 21.31 12.62
CA THR A 457 -17.65 21.53 13.05
C THR A 457 -16.67 20.62 12.34
N GLN A 458 -17.04 19.34 12.17
CA GLN A 458 -16.24 18.35 11.46
C GLN A 458 -15.96 18.71 10.00
N VAL A 459 -16.97 19.23 9.28
CA VAL A 459 -16.82 19.63 7.87
C VAL A 459 -15.96 20.88 7.76
N ARG A 460 -16.16 21.84 8.66
CA ARG A 460 -15.32 23.05 8.75
C ARG A 460 -13.85 22.69 8.95
N LEU A 461 -13.52 21.80 9.90
CA LEU A 461 -12.15 21.35 10.17
C LEU A 461 -11.52 20.68 8.93
N LEU A 462 -12.27 19.82 8.23
CA LEU A 462 -11.80 19.20 6.98
C LEU A 462 -11.49 20.24 5.90
N ARG A 463 -12.37 21.24 5.71
CA ARG A 463 -12.16 22.31 4.72
C ARG A 463 -11.00 23.23 5.09
N GLU A 464 -10.85 23.57 6.36
CA GLU A 464 -9.73 24.35 6.89
C GLU A 464 -8.40 23.62 6.64
N ALA A 465 -8.36 22.30 6.85
CA ALA A 465 -7.23 21.43 6.55
C ALA A 465 -6.94 21.30 5.04
N GLY A 466 -7.84 21.78 4.18
CA GLY A 466 -7.69 21.75 2.72
C GLY A 466 -8.24 20.48 2.06
N ALA A 467 -9.08 19.69 2.74
CA ALA A 467 -9.78 18.57 2.11
C ALA A 467 -10.83 19.05 1.10
N VAL A 468 -11.03 18.27 0.04
CA VAL A 468 -12.14 18.49 -0.92
C VAL A 468 -13.30 17.60 -0.50
N ILE A 469 -14.40 18.19 -0.04
CA ILE A 469 -15.63 17.44 0.23
C ILE A 469 -16.23 17.04 -1.13
N LEU A 470 -16.08 15.78 -1.51
CA LEU A 470 -16.44 15.29 -2.84
C LEU A 470 -17.94 15.05 -2.98
N ALA A 471 -18.57 14.49 -1.95
CA ALA A 471 -19.96 14.06 -2.01
C ALA A 471 -20.60 13.89 -0.61
N LYS A 472 -21.94 13.91 -0.59
CA LYS A 472 -22.77 13.41 0.51
C LYS A 472 -23.12 11.95 0.23
N THR A 473 -22.88 11.06 1.18
CA THR A 473 -23.17 9.61 1.04
C THR A 473 -24.52 9.24 1.62
N ASN A 474 -25.13 8.20 1.05
CA ASN A 474 -26.35 7.61 1.57
C ASN A 474 -26.13 7.00 2.95
N LEU A 475 -27.22 6.88 3.72
CA LEU A 475 -27.23 6.30 5.04
C LEU A 475 -28.53 5.53 5.26
N HIS A 476 -28.60 4.75 6.35
CA HIS A 476 -29.91 4.32 6.84
C HIS A 476 -30.64 5.58 7.32
N GLU A 477 -31.84 5.81 6.81
CA GLU A 477 -32.55 7.08 6.97
C GLU A 477 -32.62 7.53 8.44
N PHE A 478 -32.32 8.81 8.70
CA PHE A 478 -32.17 9.41 10.04
C PHE A 478 -31.19 8.69 10.98
N ALA A 479 -30.23 7.96 10.41
CA ALA A 479 -29.32 7.08 11.13
C ALA A 479 -30.02 5.96 11.94
N TYR A 480 -31.32 5.71 11.73
CA TYR A 480 -32.16 4.90 12.61
C TYR A 480 -32.22 3.42 12.19
N GLY A 481 -31.06 2.83 11.85
CA GLY A 481 -30.92 1.42 11.48
C GLY A 481 -29.58 1.07 10.83
N ILE A 482 -29.38 -0.20 10.47
CA ILE A 482 -28.06 -0.76 10.12
C ILE A 482 -27.97 -1.42 8.74
N THR A 483 -28.92 -1.16 7.85
CA THR A 483 -28.94 -1.76 6.49
C THR A 483 -28.73 -0.76 5.36
N SER A 484 -28.64 0.54 5.69
CA SER A 484 -28.44 1.65 4.75
C SER A 484 -29.42 1.69 3.57
N VAL A 485 -30.70 1.81 3.91
CA VAL A 485 -31.81 2.09 2.97
C VAL A 485 -32.50 3.39 3.37
N SER A 486 -32.90 4.17 2.39
CA SER A 486 -33.52 5.48 2.61
C SER A 486 -34.55 5.85 1.54
N SER A 487 -35.43 6.80 1.86
CA SER A 487 -36.47 7.25 0.92
C SER A 487 -35.91 8.09 -0.22
N LEU A 488 -34.87 8.89 0.04
CA LEU A 488 -34.25 9.74 -0.97
C LEU A 488 -33.25 8.99 -1.84
N GLY A 489 -32.40 8.17 -1.22
CA GLY A 489 -31.31 7.47 -1.88
C GLY A 489 -31.64 6.05 -2.30
N GLY A 490 -32.68 5.43 -1.75
CA GLY A 490 -32.92 4.00 -1.93
C GLY A 490 -31.89 3.15 -1.17
N GLN A 491 -31.63 1.94 -1.67
CA GLN A 491 -30.76 0.96 -1.01
C GLN A 491 -29.31 1.10 -1.48
N THR A 492 -28.38 1.32 -0.54
CA THR A 492 -26.94 1.15 -0.80
C THR A 492 -26.58 -0.34 -0.78
N ARG A 493 -25.64 -0.76 -1.63
CA ARG A 493 -25.21 -2.15 -1.77
C ARG A 493 -23.77 -2.34 -1.28
N ASN A 494 -23.46 -3.54 -0.79
CA ASN A 494 -22.11 -3.90 -0.37
C ASN A 494 -21.19 -4.12 -1.58
N PRO A 495 -19.99 -3.49 -1.67
CA PRO A 495 -19.06 -3.70 -2.78
C PRO A 495 -18.48 -5.12 -2.88
N TYR A 496 -18.48 -5.91 -1.82
CA TYR A 496 -18.00 -7.30 -1.86
C TYR A 496 -19.07 -8.27 -2.37
N ASP A 497 -20.34 -7.93 -2.19
CA ASP A 497 -21.48 -8.65 -2.75
C ASP A 497 -22.66 -7.68 -2.91
N PRO A 498 -22.90 -7.14 -4.12
CA PRO A 498 -23.97 -6.16 -4.35
C PRO A 498 -25.38 -6.68 -4.06
N ALA A 499 -25.59 -7.99 -3.82
CA ALA A 499 -26.88 -8.51 -3.38
C ALA A 499 -27.14 -8.28 -1.87
N ARG A 500 -26.16 -7.76 -1.12
CA ARG A 500 -26.19 -7.66 0.35
C ARG A 500 -26.12 -6.24 0.85
N VAL A 501 -26.53 -6.09 2.11
CA VAL A 501 -26.47 -4.81 2.82
C VAL A 501 -25.01 -4.44 3.15
N PRO A 502 -24.64 -3.15 3.10
CA PRO A 502 -23.29 -2.68 3.43
C PRO A 502 -23.12 -2.44 4.95
N GLY A 503 -24.08 -2.87 5.78
CA GLY A 503 -24.18 -2.43 7.16
C GLY A 503 -24.71 -1.00 7.25
N GLY A 504 -24.58 -0.36 8.41
CA GLY A 504 -25.07 0.99 8.57
C GLY A 504 -25.08 1.47 10.03
N SER A 505 -25.53 2.69 10.28
CA SER A 505 -26.17 3.59 9.29
C SER A 505 -25.20 4.27 8.31
N SER A 506 -23.88 4.27 8.54
CA SER A 506 -22.90 4.90 7.62
C SER A 506 -22.50 3.99 6.44
N GLY A 507 -23.42 3.17 5.93
CA GLY A 507 -23.12 2.18 4.89
C GLY A 507 -22.78 2.79 3.53
N GLY A 508 -23.34 3.94 3.16
CA GLY A 508 -22.91 4.67 1.96
C GLY A 508 -21.47 5.16 2.07
N THR A 509 -21.07 5.71 3.23
CA THR A 509 -19.66 6.07 3.46
C THR A 509 -18.74 4.86 3.34
N ALA A 510 -19.08 3.74 3.99
CA ALA A 510 -18.25 2.55 3.93
C ALA A 510 -18.16 1.95 2.52
N ALA A 511 -19.29 1.82 1.81
CA ALA A 511 -19.31 1.33 0.44
C ALA A 511 -18.48 2.23 -0.49
N ALA A 512 -18.59 3.56 -0.36
CA ALA A 512 -17.82 4.51 -1.15
C ALA A 512 -16.31 4.41 -0.89
N VAL A 513 -15.88 4.33 0.37
CA VAL A 513 -14.45 4.23 0.72
C VAL A 513 -13.87 2.87 0.28
N ALA A 514 -14.62 1.77 0.47
CA ALA A 514 -14.17 0.44 0.06
C ALA A 514 -14.06 0.30 -1.47
N ALA A 515 -14.94 0.96 -2.24
CA ALA A 515 -14.90 1.01 -3.70
C ALA A 515 -13.91 2.06 -4.26
N SER A 516 -13.14 2.73 -3.39
CA SER A 516 -12.22 3.81 -3.75
C SER A 516 -12.92 4.94 -4.53
N PHE A 517 -14.06 5.41 -4.03
CA PHE A 517 -14.73 6.64 -4.50
C PHE A 517 -14.18 7.90 -3.83
N ALA A 518 -13.39 7.75 -2.77
CA ALA A 518 -12.63 8.81 -2.12
C ALA A 518 -11.49 8.22 -1.30
N ALA A 519 -10.56 9.08 -0.85
CA ALA A 519 -9.43 8.65 -0.05
C ALA A 519 -9.86 8.16 1.35
N ALA A 520 -10.79 8.87 1.98
CA ALA A 520 -11.43 8.50 3.25
C ALA A 520 -12.87 9.04 3.30
N GLY A 521 -13.61 8.68 4.35
CA GLY A 521 -14.95 9.24 4.54
C GLY A 521 -15.37 9.39 5.99
N MET A 522 -16.30 10.30 6.24
CA MET A 522 -16.85 10.55 7.58
C MET A 522 -18.18 9.82 7.78
N GLY A 523 -18.30 9.12 8.91
CA GLY A 523 -19.51 8.47 9.38
C GLY A 523 -19.91 8.97 10.78
N SER A 524 -21.05 8.53 11.27
CA SER A 524 -21.45 8.80 12.66
C SER A 524 -21.88 7.50 13.33
N ASP A 525 -21.70 7.41 14.65
CA ASP A 525 -22.00 6.23 15.46
C ASP A 525 -22.81 6.58 16.71
N THR A 526 -24.01 6.03 16.79
CA THR A 526 -24.83 6.01 18.02
C THR A 526 -24.74 4.63 18.67
N CYS A 527 -24.97 3.62 17.84
CA CYS A 527 -24.82 2.21 18.16
C CYS A 527 -24.42 1.47 16.88
N GLY A 528 -23.11 1.39 16.63
CA GLY A 528 -22.50 0.53 15.61
C GLY A 528 -22.40 1.15 14.23
N SER A 529 -22.88 2.39 14.06
CA SER A 529 -23.01 3.01 12.75
C SER A 529 -21.70 3.42 12.07
N ILE A 530 -20.54 3.32 12.72
CA ILE A 530 -19.21 3.33 12.10
C ILE A 530 -18.66 1.90 12.01
N ARG A 531 -18.81 1.12 13.10
CA ARG A 531 -18.14 -0.18 13.29
C ARG A 531 -18.73 -1.32 12.46
N ILE A 532 -20.06 -1.43 12.39
CA ILE A 532 -20.75 -2.43 11.58
C ILE A 532 -20.47 -2.23 10.09
N PRO A 533 -20.63 -1.02 9.51
CA PRO A 533 -20.32 -0.83 8.10
C PRO A 533 -18.81 -0.92 7.82
N ALA A 534 -17.90 -0.58 8.75
CA ALA A 534 -16.47 -0.86 8.57
C ALA A 534 -16.20 -2.37 8.43
N ALA A 535 -16.75 -3.18 9.34
CA ALA A 535 -16.62 -4.64 9.32
C ALA A 535 -17.17 -5.27 8.02
N PHE A 536 -18.34 -4.83 7.56
CA PHE A 536 -19.00 -5.38 6.38
C PHE A 536 -18.37 -4.95 5.06
N ASN A 537 -17.51 -3.92 5.05
CA ASN A 537 -16.86 -3.41 3.85
C ASN A 537 -15.33 -3.50 3.92
N ASN A 538 -14.78 -4.32 4.83
CA ASN A 538 -13.34 -4.57 4.96
C ASN A 538 -12.53 -3.27 5.11
N LEU A 539 -13.01 -2.39 5.98
CA LEU A 539 -12.41 -1.11 6.32
C LEU A 539 -12.05 -1.07 7.80
N VAL A 540 -11.30 -0.04 8.19
CA VAL A 540 -11.12 0.35 9.59
C VAL A 540 -12.03 1.52 9.93
N GLY A 541 -12.50 1.56 11.17
CA GLY A 541 -13.35 2.65 11.66
C GLY A 541 -13.32 2.76 13.17
N LEU A 542 -13.12 3.97 13.67
CA LEU A 542 -13.07 4.26 15.11
C LEU A 542 -14.34 4.98 15.54
N ARG A 543 -15.03 4.41 16.52
CA ARG A 543 -15.96 5.13 17.39
C ARG A 543 -15.11 5.74 18.52
N PRO A 544 -14.83 7.05 18.52
CA PRO A 544 -14.01 7.61 19.58
C PRO A 544 -14.74 7.63 20.92
N THR A 545 -14.00 7.90 21.99
CA THR A 545 -14.58 8.23 23.30
C THR A 545 -15.60 9.36 23.15
N LYS A 546 -16.76 9.22 23.79
CA LYS A 546 -17.80 10.25 23.74
C LYS A 546 -17.24 11.59 24.21
N GLY A 547 -17.42 12.61 23.37
CA GLY A 547 -16.96 13.97 23.59
C GLY A 547 -15.60 14.30 22.96
N LEU A 548 -14.85 13.34 22.43
CA LEU A 548 -13.61 13.65 21.71
C LEU A 548 -13.87 14.29 20.33
N SER A 549 -14.91 13.84 19.64
CA SER A 549 -15.36 14.43 18.37
C SER A 549 -16.61 15.26 18.59
N SER A 550 -16.55 16.53 18.16
CA SER A 550 -17.73 17.40 18.15
C SER A 550 -18.82 16.83 17.25
N ILE A 551 -20.05 16.82 17.75
CA ILE A 551 -21.26 16.48 17.00
C ILE A 551 -22.07 17.72 16.57
N TYR A 552 -21.54 18.93 16.79
CA TYR A 552 -22.21 20.16 16.37
C TYR A 552 -22.45 20.18 14.85
N GLY A 553 -23.71 20.39 14.46
CA GLY A 553 -24.14 20.36 13.06
C GLY A 553 -24.21 18.96 12.44
N ILE A 554 -24.22 17.90 13.25
CA ILE A 554 -24.57 16.55 12.79
C ILE A 554 -26.02 16.27 13.17
N MET A 555 -26.85 15.85 12.22
CA MET A 555 -28.23 15.46 12.50
C MET A 555 -28.23 14.27 13.47
N PRO A 556 -28.87 14.42 14.64
CA PRO A 556 -28.67 13.50 15.76
C PRO A 556 -29.56 12.26 15.68
N LEU A 557 -29.16 11.24 16.44
CA LEU A 557 -30.04 10.16 16.88
C LEU A 557 -30.18 10.14 18.42
N SER A 558 -29.10 10.46 19.14
CA SER A 558 -29.04 10.49 20.61
C SER A 558 -27.77 11.21 21.04
N HIS A 559 -27.89 12.47 21.48
CA HIS A 559 -26.74 13.32 21.81
C HIS A 559 -25.82 12.71 22.88
N THR A 560 -26.35 11.89 23.80
CA THR A 560 -25.53 11.21 24.83
C THR A 560 -24.66 10.08 24.25
N GLN A 561 -25.03 9.55 23.09
CA GLN A 561 -24.38 8.38 22.47
C GLN A 561 -23.70 8.70 21.14
N ASP A 562 -24.08 9.79 20.48
CA ASP A 562 -23.59 10.15 19.17
C ASP A 562 -22.12 10.56 19.22
N VAL A 563 -21.37 10.03 18.26
CA VAL A 563 -20.02 10.47 17.94
C VAL A 563 -19.84 10.56 16.43
N ALA A 564 -18.92 11.43 16.01
CA ALA A 564 -18.40 11.50 14.66
C ALA A 564 -17.08 10.72 14.55
N GLY A 565 -16.82 10.09 13.42
CA GLY A 565 -15.54 9.41 13.19
C GLY A 565 -15.31 9.03 11.73
N PRO A 566 -14.04 8.89 11.31
CA PRO A 566 -13.72 8.49 9.96
C PRO A 566 -13.88 6.97 9.73
N LEU A 567 -13.98 6.60 8.45
CA LEU A 567 -13.79 5.27 7.92
C LEU A 567 -12.69 5.35 6.85
N ALA A 568 -11.74 4.43 6.91
CA ALA A 568 -10.57 4.41 6.01
C ALA A 568 -10.18 2.98 5.63
N ARG A 569 -9.33 2.85 4.61
CA ARG A 569 -8.79 1.54 4.18
C ARG A 569 -7.64 1.05 5.06
N THR A 570 -6.93 1.97 5.71
CA THR A 570 -5.80 1.71 6.59
C THR A 570 -5.91 2.51 7.88
N ILE A 571 -5.26 2.04 8.95
CA ILE A 571 -5.20 2.79 10.22
C ILE A 571 -4.39 4.08 10.08
N GLU A 572 -3.39 4.12 9.20
CA GLU A 572 -2.64 5.34 8.90
C GLU A 572 -3.55 6.45 8.35
N ASP A 573 -4.40 6.14 7.36
CA ASP A 573 -5.34 7.10 6.81
C ASP A 573 -6.40 7.52 7.85
N LEU A 574 -6.81 6.58 8.72
CA LEU A 574 -7.72 6.87 9.83
C LEU A 574 -7.11 7.87 10.82
N ALA A 575 -5.84 7.67 11.20
CA ALA A 575 -5.11 8.51 12.14
C ALA A 575 -4.94 9.94 11.62
N ILE A 576 -4.61 10.11 10.33
CA ILE A 576 -4.47 11.42 9.68
C ILE A 576 -5.76 12.23 9.78
N VAL A 577 -6.91 11.59 9.59
CA VAL A 577 -8.21 12.28 9.70
C VAL A 577 -8.56 12.56 11.16
N LEU A 578 -8.30 11.62 12.07
CA LEU A 578 -8.57 11.79 13.51
C LEU A 578 -7.78 12.95 14.13
N ASP A 579 -6.50 13.11 13.80
CA ASP A 579 -5.66 14.22 14.28
C ASP A 579 -6.22 15.60 13.93
N LEU A 580 -7.05 15.69 12.90
CA LEU A 580 -7.69 16.93 12.46
C LEU A 580 -9.09 17.13 13.02
N THR A 581 -9.78 16.05 13.40
CA THR A 581 -11.23 16.04 13.68
C THR A 581 -11.58 15.87 15.16
N ILE A 582 -10.58 15.57 15.99
CA ILE A 582 -10.68 15.41 17.44
C ILE A 582 -10.19 16.67 18.15
N GLY A 583 -10.95 17.14 19.14
CA GLY A 583 -10.55 18.29 19.95
C GLY A 583 -11.73 19.06 20.54
N TYR A 584 -11.40 20.10 21.30
CA TYR A 584 -12.39 20.99 21.92
C TYR A 584 -13.14 21.82 20.87
N ASP A 585 -14.46 21.85 20.99
CA ASP A 585 -15.36 22.72 20.25
C ASP A 585 -16.30 23.47 21.21
N PRO A 586 -16.23 24.81 21.29
CA PRO A 586 -17.11 25.58 22.16
C PRO A 586 -18.60 25.47 21.81
N LEU A 587 -18.95 24.93 20.63
CA LEU A 587 -20.34 24.71 20.21
C LEU A 587 -20.89 23.34 20.64
N ASP A 588 -20.04 22.47 21.18
CA ASP A 588 -20.42 21.17 21.73
C ASP A 588 -19.88 21.02 23.15
N ALA A 589 -20.79 21.13 24.13
CA ALA A 589 -20.45 21.11 25.55
C ALA A 589 -19.75 19.83 25.99
N ASP A 590 -20.00 18.69 25.33
CA ASP A 590 -19.37 17.42 25.71
C ASP A 590 -17.88 17.41 25.40
N THR A 591 -17.44 18.19 24.41
CA THR A 591 -16.01 18.34 24.09
C THR A 591 -15.21 19.10 25.15
N ALA A 592 -15.89 19.71 26.12
CA ALA A 592 -15.23 20.37 27.25
C ALA A 592 -14.39 19.39 28.10
N LEU A 593 -14.58 18.06 27.98
CA LEU A 593 -13.68 17.09 28.60
C LEU A 593 -12.22 17.32 28.15
N MET A 594 -12.00 17.79 26.92
CA MET A 594 -10.67 18.04 26.38
C MET A 594 -9.92 19.18 27.07
N HIS A 595 -10.58 20.04 27.85
CA HIS A 595 -9.87 21.06 28.66
C HIS A 595 -8.98 20.45 29.73
N GLN A 596 -9.25 19.20 30.12
CA GLN A 596 -8.57 18.52 31.23
C GLN A 596 -7.50 17.53 30.72
N HIS A 597 -7.32 17.43 29.41
CA HIS A 597 -6.42 16.46 28.79
C HIS A 597 -5.50 17.14 27.77
N ASP A 598 -4.29 16.60 27.62
CA ASP A 598 -3.39 17.02 26.56
C ASP A 598 -3.97 16.67 25.18
N ALA A 599 -3.49 17.34 24.14
CA ALA A 599 -3.89 17.04 22.77
C ALA A 599 -3.54 15.59 22.43
N ILE A 600 -4.56 14.81 22.05
CA ILE A 600 -4.39 13.43 21.60
C ILE A 600 -3.75 13.48 20.20
N GLN A 601 -2.70 12.69 19.99
CA GLN A 601 -1.98 12.60 18.70
C GLN A 601 -2.00 11.15 18.22
N PHE A 602 -2.87 10.87 17.25
CA PHE A 602 -3.12 9.55 16.69
C PHE A 602 -1.98 9.10 15.77
N SER A 603 -1.55 9.94 14.82
CA SER A 603 -0.49 9.55 13.87
C SER A 603 0.84 9.32 14.58
N ALA A 604 1.14 10.10 15.63
CA ALA A 604 2.35 9.96 16.42
C ALA A 604 2.36 8.70 17.31
N ALA A 605 1.19 8.16 17.65
CA ALA A 605 1.07 6.92 18.42
C ALA A 605 1.25 5.67 17.54
N LEU A 606 1.17 5.79 16.21
CA LEU A 606 1.36 4.63 15.34
C LEU A 606 2.78 4.07 15.50
N GLY A 607 2.87 2.74 15.62
CA GLY A 607 4.13 2.03 15.81
C GLY A 607 4.72 2.10 17.23
N THR A 608 4.04 2.74 18.20
CA THR A 608 4.53 2.78 19.59
C THR A 608 4.07 1.58 20.42
N ALA A 609 3.06 0.85 19.96
CA ALA A 609 2.50 -0.29 20.67
C ALA A 609 3.18 -1.61 20.28
N SER A 610 3.29 -2.52 21.25
CA SER A 610 3.77 -3.89 21.06
C SER A 610 2.60 -4.86 21.23
N LEU A 611 2.63 -5.97 20.49
CA LEU A 611 1.68 -7.08 20.68
C LEU A 611 2.18 -8.11 21.70
N GLN A 612 3.46 -8.05 22.07
CA GLN A 612 4.04 -8.92 23.10
C GLN A 612 3.45 -8.59 24.47
N ASP A 613 3.04 -9.61 25.21
CA ASP A 613 2.44 -9.53 26.55
C ASP A 613 1.11 -8.75 26.61
N LEU A 614 0.50 -8.45 25.45
CA LEU A 614 -0.79 -7.77 25.35
C LEU A 614 -1.91 -8.67 25.89
N ARG A 615 -2.71 -8.17 26.83
CA ARG A 615 -3.80 -8.93 27.45
C ARG A 615 -5.15 -8.54 26.87
N ILE A 616 -5.71 -9.44 26.06
CA ILE A 616 -6.94 -9.22 25.30
C ILE A 616 -8.09 -9.99 25.95
N GLY A 617 -9.11 -9.27 26.42
CA GLY A 617 -10.34 -9.86 26.92
C GLY A 617 -11.23 -10.35 25.78
N LYS A 618 -11.36 -11.66 25.61
CA LYS A 618 -12.31 -12.29 24.70
C LYS A 618 -13.71 -12.33 25.34
N LEU A 619 -14.64 -11.53 24.83
CA LEU A 619 -16.00 -11.44 25.39
C LEU A 619 -16.87 -12.61 24.90
N ASP A 620 -16.89 -13.69 25.67
CA ASP A 620 -17.50 -14.97 25.30
C ASP A 620 -18.98 -14.89 24.97
N ALA A 621 -19.75 -14.07 25.70
CA ALA A 621 -21.19 -13.94 25.49
C ALA A 621 -21.53 -13.53 24.04
N TYR A 622 -20.77 -12.59 23.48
CA TYR A 622 -20.99 -12.11 22.11
C TYR A 622 -20.45 -13.06 21.03
N LEU A 623 -19.40 -13.83 21.33
CA LEU A 623 -18.88 -14.84 20.41
C LEU A 623 -19.75 -16.10 20.38
N ALA A 624 -20.35 -16.48 21.51
CA ALA A 624 -21.28 -17.59 21.59
C ALA A 624 -22.50 -17.37 20.68
N ASP A 625 -23.01 -16.14 20.64
CA ASP A 625 -24.16 -15.76 19.81
C ASP A 625 -23.81 -15.51 18.32
N ALA A 626 -22.51 -15.48 17.98
CA ALA A 626 -22.06 -15.23 16.61
C ALA A 626 -22.31 -16.40 15.67
N GLU A 627 -22.47 -16.14 14.37
CA GLU A 627 -22.51 -17.19 13.35
C GLU A 627 -21.19 -17.99 13.32
N PRO A 628 -21.22 -19.29 12.95
CA PRO A 628 -20.02 -20.13 12.89
C PRO A 628 -18.88 -19.48 12.08
N ALA A 629 -19.18 -18.91 10.92
CA ALA A 629 -18.18 -18.26 10.07
C ALA A 629 -17.48 -17.07 10.75
N ILE A 630 -18.17 -16.35 11.64
CA ILE A 630 -17.58 -15.25 12.41
C ILE A 630 -16.69 -15.82 13.52
N ARG A 631 -17.16 -16.85 14.24
CA ARG A 631 -16.33 -17.54 15.25
C ARG A 631 -15.05 -18.09 14.65
N ASP A 632 -15.11 -18.68 13.46
CA ASP A 632 -13.94 -19.23 12.77
C ASP A 632 -12.91 -18.13 12.44
N LEU A 633 -13.37 -16.94 12.04
CA LEU A 633 -12.49 -15.78 11.80
C LEU A 633 -11.87 -15.25 13.09
N PHE A 634 -12.65 -15.18 14.17
CA PHE A 634 -12.13 -14.79 15.49
C PHE A 634 -11.11 -15.79 16.03
N GLN A 635 -11.34 -17.09 15.83
CA GLN A 635 -10.39 -18.12 16.23
C GLN A 635 -9.06 -17.94 15.47
N GLN A 636 -9.10 -17.66 14.17
CA GLN A 636 -7.89 -17.36 13.38
C GLN A 636 -7.19 -16.09 13.86
N ALA A 637 -7.95 -15.03 14.14
CA ALA A 637 -7.41 -13.77 14.63
C ALA A 637 -6.72 -13.94 15.99
N PHE A 638 -7.37 -14.61 16.95
CA PHE A 638 -6.79 -14.86 18.26
C PHE A 638 -5.57 -15.78 18.18
N ALA A 639 -5.61 -16.85 17.39
CA ALA A 639 -4.44 -17.72 17.22
C ALA A 639 -3.24 -16.97 16.62
N HIS A 640 -3.48 -16.04 15.69
CA HIS A 640 -2.45 -15.16 15.15
C HIS A 640 -1.86 -14.25 16.24
N LEU A 641 -2.72 -13.59 17.03
CA LEU A 641 -2.28 -12.71 18.12
C LEU A 641 -1.51 -13.47 19.21
N GLU A 642 -1.95 -14.68 19.58
CA GLU A 642 -1.23 -15.57 20.51
C GLU A 642 0.15 -15.93 19.97
N SER A 643 0.28 -16.17 18.66
CA SER A 643 1.58 -16.46 18.02
C SER A 643 2.57 -15.30 18.09
N LEU A 644 2.07 -14.07 18.30
CA LEU A 644 2.86 -12.85 18.49
C LEU A 644 3.06 -12.49 19.98
N GLY A 645 2.66 -13.38 20.89
CA GLY A 645 2.88 -13.21 22.32
C GLY A 645 1.75 -12.50 23.08
N ALA A 646 0.57 -12.31 22.47
CA ALA A 646 -0.60 -11.80 23.19
C ALA A 646 -1.27 -12.89 24.04
N ASP A 647 -1.78 -12.52 25.20
CA ASP A 647 -2.58 -13.36 26.08
C ASP A 647 -4.07 -13.14 25.81
N ILE A 648 -4.76 -14.17 25.31
CA ILE A 648 -6.21 -14.13 25.11
C ILE A 648 -6.90 -14.68 26.36
N VAL A 649 -7.71 -13.85 27.01
CA VAL A 649 -8.36 -14.15 28.29
C VAL A 649 -9.87 -14.19 28.09
N ASP A 650 -10.50 -15.32 28.36
CA ASP A 650 -11.97 -15.41 28.35
C ASP A 650 -12.56 -14.56 29.49
N ILE A 651 -13.47 -13.65 29.15
CA ILE A 651 -14.07 -12.72 30.12
C ILE A 651 -15.60 -12.75 30.06
N ASN A 652 -16.19 -12.43 31.21
CA ASN A 652 -17.62 -12.19 31.35
C ASN A 652 -17.85 -10.91 32.15
N ILE A 653 -18.70 -10.02 31.63
CA ILE A 653 -19.14 -8.82 32.35
C ILE A 653 -20.40 -9.17 33.14
N PRO A 654 -20.39 -9.09 34.49
CA PRO A 654 -21.57 -9.40 35.30
C PRO A 654 -22.78 -8.54 34.91
N ASP A 655 -23.95 -9.15 34.83
CA ASP A 655 -25.24 -8.50 34.51
C ASP A 655 -25.26 -7.67 33.21
N MET A 656 -24.31 -7.92 32.29
CA MET A 656 -24.12 -7.13 31.06
C MET A 656 -25.40 -6.93 30.27
N ALA A 657 -26.20 -8.00 30.06
CA ALA A 657 -27.44 -7.91 29.29
C ALA A 657 -28.45 -6.95 29.94
N THR A 658 -28.59 -6.99 31.27
CA THR A 658 -29.47 -6.10 32.03
C THR A 658 -28.96 -4.66 31.99
N LEU A 659 -27.66 -4.45 32.21
CA LEU A 659 -27.02 -3.14 32.16
C LEU A 659 -27.20 -2.50 30.79
N ILE A 660 -26.97 -3.26 29.71
CA ILE A 660 -27.19 -2.81 28.33
C ILE A 660 -28.66 -2.45 28.09
N SER A 661 -29.59 -3.33 28.48
CA SER A 661 -31.03 -3.11 28.27
C SER A 661 -31.53 -1.85 28.99
N ASN A 662 -30.93 -1.49 30.12
CA ASN A 662 -31.35 -0.34 30.92
C ASN A 662 -30.66 0.97 30.55
N SER A 663 -29.58 0.94 29.76
CA SER A 663 -28.71 2.11 29.52
C SER A 663 -28.89 2.80 28.17
N GLY A 664 -29.79 2.30 27.32
CA GLY A 664 -30.05 2.86 25.99
C GLY A 664 -30.89 4.13 26.03
N LEU A 665 -30.47 5.16 25.28
CA LEU A 665 -31.09 6.50 25.31
C LEU A 665 -31.76 6.94 24.01
N ILE A 666 -31.61 6.19 22.91
CA ILE A 666 -32.17 6.55 21.60
C ILE A 666 -33.67 6.87 21.68
N GLY A 667 -34.44 6.01 22.34
CA GLY A 667 -35.89 6.20 22.46
C GLY A 667 -36.31 7.34 23.39
N HIS A 668 -35.38 7.86 24.21
CA HIS A 668 -35.62 9.02 25.06
C HIS A 668 -35.26 10.33 24.33
N GLU A 669 -34.17 10.33 23.57
CA GLU A 669 -33.54 11.56 23.08
C GLU A 669 -33.96 11.94 21.66
N PHE A 670 -34.22 10.97 20.78
CA PHE A 670 -34.30 11.21 19.33
C PHE A 670 -35.26 12.33 18.91
N GLU A 671 -36.48 12.33 19.43
CA GLU A 671 -37.50 13.35 19.11
C GLU A 671 -37.00 14.74 19.49
N THR A 672 -36.59 14.92 20.74
CA THR A 672 -36.13 16.22 21.26
C THR A 672 -34.89 16.69 20.52
N ASP A 673 -33.93 15.80 20.30
CA ASP A 673 -32.67 16.14 19.63
C ASP A 673 -32.89 16.54 18.17
N LEU A 674 -33.74 15.80 17.44
CA LEU A 674 -34.05 16.11 16.04
C LEU A 674 -34.80 17.45 15.93
N ASP A 675 -35.78 17.69 16.79
CA ASP A 675 -36.55 18.95 16.80
C ASP A 675 -35.64 20.15 17.08
N VAL A 676 -34.78 20.05 18.09
CA VAL A 676 -33.80 21.09 18.41
C VAL A 676 -32.85 21.32 17.25
N TYR A 677 -32.37 20.26 16.59
CA TYR A 677 -31.51 20.36 15.42
C TYR A 677 -32.22 21.08 14.26
N LEU A 678 -33.44 20.66 13.89
CA LEU A 678 -34.19 21.24 12.77
C LEU A 678 -34.46 22.73 12.99
N GLN A 679 -34.83 23.12 14.22
CA GLN A 679 -35.04 24.52 14.59
C GLN A 679 -33.75 25.34 14.56
N THR A 680 -32.66 24.80 15.13
CA THR A 680 -31.36 25.47 15.21
C THR A 680 -30.79 25.75 13.81
N PHE A 681 -30.89 24.78 12.90
CA PHE A 681 -30.29 24.85 11.58
C PHE A 681 -31.23 25.36 10.48
N GLY A 682 -32.44 25.80 10.85
CA GLY A 682 -33.31 26.61 9.99
C GLY A 682 -34.24 25.82 9.07
N SER A 683 -34.61 24.58 9.42
CA SER A 683 -35.66 23.86 8.70
C SER A 683 -37.01 24.52 8.98
N THR A 684 -37.65 25.05 7.93
CA THR A 684 -38.94 25.75 8.05
C THR A 684 -40.11 24.94 7.52
N GLN A 685 -39.88 24.08 6.52
CA GLN A 685 -40.92 23.22 5.95
C GLN A 685 -41.25 22.03 6.86
N TYR A 686 -40.22 21.48 7.52
CA TYR A 686 -40.33 20.38 8.47
C TYR A 686 -39.62 20.78 9.76
N PRO A 687 -40.29 21.55 10.64
CA PRO A 687 -39.65 22.13 11.83
C PRO A 687 -39.40 21.13 12.96
N ASP A 688 -40.04 19.95 12.91
CA ASP A 688 -40.02 18.93 13.95
C ASP A 688 -40.29 17.52 13.37
N LEU A 689 -40.11 16.49 14.20
CA LEU A 689 -40.37 15.09 13.89
C LEU A 689 -41.84 14.82 13.58
N GLU A 690 -42.77 15.50 14.27
CA GLU A 690 -44.22 15.35 14.01
C GLU A 690 -44.55 15.73 12.56
N ALA A 691 -44.02 16.85 12.06
CA ALA A 691 -44.20 17.27 10.68
C ALA A 691 -43.60 16.28 9.67
N ILE A 692 -42.44 15.68 9.99
CA ILE A 692 -41.82 14.64 9.16
C ILE A 692 -42.71 13.40 9.12
N VAL A 693 -43.20 12.92 10.26
CA VAL A 693 -44.09 11.77 10.34
C VAL A 693 -45.41 12.03 9.61
N ALA A 694 -46.00 13.22 9.78
CA ALA A 694 -47.24 13.60 9.11
C ALA A 694 -47.11 13.68 7.57
N SER A 695 -45.90 13.99 7.06
CA SER A 695 -45.64 14.08 5.63
C SER A 695 -45.72 12.72 4.91
N GLY A 696 -45.41 11.62 5.61
CA GLY A 696 -45.21 10.31 5.00
C GLY A 696 -44.02 10.21 4.04
N GLN A 697 -43.15 11.23 3.96
CA GLN A 697 -42.01 11.29 3.03
C GLN A 697 -40.75 10.65 3.61
N TYR A 698 -40.88 9.41 4.08
CA TYR A 698 -39.80 8.60 4.65
C TYR A 698 -39.96 7.12 4.26
N HIS A 699 -38.90 6.34 4.38
CA HIS A 699 -38.89 4.94 3.96
C HIS A 699 -39.64 4.07 4.97
N ALA A 700 -40.27 3.00 4.48
CA ALA A 700 -41.01 2.06 5.32
C ALA A 700 -40.15 1.41 6.43
N ALA A 701 -38.83 1.30 6.20
CA ALA A 701 -37.88 0.74 7.17
C ALA A 701 -37.81 1.54 8.49
N VAL A 702 -38.01 2.86 8.45
CA VAL A 702 -37.97 3.73 9.63
C VAL A 702 -39.36 4.11 10.15
N ALA A 703 -40.42 3.81 9.40
CA ALA A 703 -41.78 4.25 9.69
C ALA A 703 -42.25 3.98 11.12
N THR A 704 -42.06 2.74 11.60
CA THR A 704 -42.46 2.33 12.96
C THR A 704 -41.63 3.02 14.03
N LEU A 705 -40.34 3.26 13.77
CA LEU A 705 -39.44 3.90 14.72
C LEU A 705 -39.77 5.38 14.85
N LEU A 706 -39.88 6.10 13.73
CA LEU A 706 -40.26 7.51 13.72
C LEU A 706 -41.63 7.75 14.36
N SER A 707 -42.63 6.93 14.01
CA SER A 707 -43.98 7.05 14.59
C SER A 707 -43.98 6.77 16.10
N ARG A 708 -43.15 5.84 16.56
CA ARG A 708 -43.01 5.55 17.99
C ARG A 708 -42.34 6.70 18.72
N SER A 709 -41.28 7.28 18.15
CA SER A 709 -40.57 8.40 18.76
C SER A 709 -41.43 9.66 18.81
N ALA A 710 -42.16 9.98 17.74
CA ALA A 710 -43.10 11.11 17.72
C ALA A 710 -44.31 10.96 18.66
N ALA A 711 -44.64 9.73 19.05
CA ALA A 711 -45.69 9.43 20.02
C ALA A 711 -45.12 9.14 21.43
N GLY A 712 -43.80 9.30 21.61
CA GLY A 712 -43.12 9.01 22.85
C GLY A 712 -43.45 10.04 23.93
N GLU A 713 -43.69 9.59 25.16
CA GLU A 713 -43.76 10.51 26.30
C GLU A 713 -42.39 10.62 26.96
N GLN A 714 -41.92 11.86 27.13
CA GLN A 714 -40.71 12.16 27.86
C GLN A 714 -40.90 11.88 29.35
N ASP A 715 -40.15 10.90 29.88
CA ASP A 715 -40.15 10.52 31.29
C ASP A 715 -38.78 10.81 31.90
N PRO A 716 -38.62 11.93 32.63
CA PRO A 716 -37.35 12.31 33.26
C PRO A 716 -36.84 11.29 34.27
N GLN A 717 -37.72 10.52 34.91
CA GLN A 717 -37.31 9.50 35.88
C GLN A 717 -36.72 8.28 35.18
N ARG A 718 -37.33 7.83 34.07
CA ARG A 718 -36.75 6.76 33.23
C ARG A 718 -35.45 7.21 32.59
N TYR A 719 -35.38 8.45 32.10
CA TYR A 719 -34.15 9.03 31.57
C TYR A 719 -33.01 9.03 32.62
N ALA A 720 -33.29 9.53 33.83
CA ALA A 720 -32.30 9.54 34.91
C ALA A 720 -31.86 8.13 35.32
N ALA A 721 -32.79 7.16 35.34
CA ALA A 721 -32.46 5.76 35.60
C ALA A 721 -31.58 5.15 34.49
N ALA A 722 -31.84 5.47 33.23
CA ALA A 722 -31.01 5.02 32.11
C ALA A 722 -29.62 5.64 32.15
N MET A 723 -29.50 6.92 32.50
CA MET A 723 -28.21 7.58 32.74
C MET A 723 -27.41 6.88 33.84
N ALA A 724 -28.04 6.59 34.98
CA ALA A 724 -27.38 5.85 36.07
C ALA A 724 -26.91 4.45 35.63
N ALA A 725 -27.73 3.73 34.86
CA ALA A 725 -27.36 2.41 34.33
C ALA A 725 -26.16 2.46 33.37
N ARG A 726 -25.91 3.58 32.68
CA ARG A 726 -24.70 3.78 31.88
C ARG A 726 -23.46 3.86 32.74
N ASP A 727 -23.53 4.58 33.87
CA ASP A 727 -22.41 4.68 34.80
C ASP A 727 -22.13 3.32 35.45
N ASP A 728 -23.17 2.56 35.79
CA ASP A 728 -23.04 1.17 36.24
C ASP A 728 -22.36 0.28 35.18
N LEU A 729 -22.75 0.43 33.90
CA LEU A 729 -22.13 -0.30 32.78
C LEU A 729 -20.64 0.05 32.62
N LYS A 730 -20.27 1.34 32.65
CA LYS A 730 -18.86 1.77 32.61
C LYS A 730 -18.08 1.17 33.78
N SER A 731 -18.64 1.21 34.98
CA SER A 731 -18.02 0.63 36.18
C SER A 731 -17.83 -0.87 36.03
N ALA A 732 -18.81 -1.59 35.48
CA ALA A 732 -18.71 -3.04 35.25
C ALA A 732 -17.62 -3.40 34.25
N ILE A 733 -17.50 -2.67 33.14
CA ILE A 733 -16.43 -2.87 32.13
C ILE A 733 -15.06 -2.64 32.79
N ASN A 734 -14.86 -1.48 33.44
CA ASN A 734 -13.59 -1.15 34.09
C ASN A 734 -13.23 -2.18 35.17
N THR A 735 -14.19 -2.63 35.97
CA THR A 735 -13.95 -3.65 37.01
C THR A 735 -13.42 -4.94 36.40
N VAL A 736 -13.99 -5.40 35.28
CA VAL A 736 -13.50 -6.59 34.57
C VAL A 736 -12.10 -6.36 34.02
N MET A 737 -11.88 -5.25 33.31
CA MET A 737 -10.56 -4.91 32.75
C MET A 737 -9.48 -4.82 33.84
N ASP A 738 -9.79 -4.21 34.99
CA ASP A 738 -8.86 -4.10 36.11
C ASP A 738 -8.58 -5.45 36.77
N SER A 739 -9.63 -6.22 37.05
CA SER A 739 -9.52 -7.52 37.74
C SER A 739 -8.76 -8.58 36.93
N GLN A 740 -8.81 -8.48 35.60
CA GLN A 740 -8.15 -9.41 34.68
C GLN A 740 -6.88 -8.81 34.04
N GLN A 741 -6.53 -7.57 34.40
CA GLN A 741 -5.41 -6.81 33.87
C GLN A 741 -5.43 -6.76 32.33
N LEU A 742 -6.56 -6.33 31.76
CA LEU A 742 -6.76 -6.27 30.32
C LEU A 742 -6.34 -4.90 29.79
N ASP A 743 -5.68 -4.92 28.63
CA ASP A 743 -5.38 -3.72 27.85
C ASP A 743 -6.59 -3.32 26.99
N LEU A 744 -7.27 -4.32 26.41
CA LEU A 744 -8.48 -4.13 25.62
C LEU A 744 -9.43 -5.33 25.70
N ILE A 745 -10.67 -5.14 25.22
CA ILE A 745 -11.66 -6.20 25.06
C ILE A 745 -11.98 -6.39 23.58
N ALA A 746 -11.96 -7.64 23.10
CA ALA A 746 -12.22 -8.00 21.71
C ALA A 746 -13.54 -8.78 21.54
N TYR A 747 -14.37 -8.37 20.57
CA TYR A 747 -15.64 -9.02 20.24
C TYR A 747 -16.12 -8.69 18.82
N PRO A 748 -17.06 -9.47 18.24
CA PRO A 748 -17.61 -9.15 16.93
C PRO A 748 -18.50 -7.89 17.01
N PRO A 749 -18.34 -6.90 16.10
CA PRO A 749 -19.22 -5.72 16.06
C PRO A 749 -20.70 -6.08 15.89
N ILE A 750 -20.96 -7.21 15.23
CA ILE A 750 -22.28 -7.80 15.01
C ILE A 750 -22.17 -9.32 14.89
N SER A 751 -23.19 -10.05 15.34
CA SER A 751 -23.16 -11.50 15.47
C SER A 751 -23.52 -12.28 14.19
N ALA A 752 -23.83 -11.60 13.08
CA ALA A 752 -24.22 -12.25 11.82
C ALA A 752 -23.54 -11.58 10.61
N LEU A 753 -23.29 -12.37 9.56
CA LEU A 753 -22.78 -11.88 8.29
C LEU A 753 -23.79 -10.90 7.63
N PRO A 754 -23.35 -10.08 6.67
CA PRO A 754 -24.24 -9.20 5.93
C PRO A 754 -25.38 -9.98 5.27
N VAL A 755 -26.64 -9.65 5.57
CA VAL A 755 -27.81 -10.31 4.98
C VAL A 755 -28.08 -9.85 3.55
N LEU A 756 -28.94 -10.57 2.83
CA LEU A 756 -29.42 -10.14 1.52
C LEU A 756 -30.28 -8.86 1.66
N ILE A 757 -30.26 -8.03 0.62
CA ILE A 757 -31.10 -6.83 0.57
C ILE A 757 -32.57 -7.21 0.74
N GLY A 758 -33.26 -6.49 1.64
CA GLY A 758 -34.66 -6.73 1.99
C GLY A 758 -34.88 -7.64 3.19
N GLU A 759 -33.83 -8.31 3.69
CA GLU A 759 -33.87 -9.08 4.93
C GLU A 759 -33.58 -8.20 6.15
N ASN A 760 -34.05 -8.63 7.32
CA ASN A 760 -33.67 -8.00 8.58
C ASN A 760 -32.28 -8.49 8.99
N GLN A 761 -31.34 -7.58 9.22
CA GLN A 761 -30.02 -7.92 9.74
C GLN A 761 -30.14 -8.34 11.22
N PRO A 762 -29.83 -9.61 11.58
CA PRO A 762 -29.84 -10.04 12.98
C PRO A 762 -28.52 -9.70 13.67
N GLY A 763 -28.53 -9.80 15.00
CA GLY A 763 -27.36 -9.55 15.84
C GLY A 763 -27.20 -8.08 16.22
N ASN A 764 -26.84 -7.84 17.48
CA ASN A 764 -26.51 -6.50 17.95
C ASN A 764 -25.54 -6.56 19.13
N ASN A 765 -24.28 -6.21 18.88
CA ASN A 765 -23.25 -6.03 19.91
C ASN A 765 -22.85 -4.55 20.07
N CYS A 766 -23.57 -3.63 19.40
CA CYS A 766 -23.15 -2.23 19.33
C CYS A 766 -23.31 -1.46 20.63
N SER A 767 -24.21 -1.92 21.51
CA SER A 767 -24.59 -1.22 22.74
C SER A 767 -23.47 -1.15 23.77
N LEU A 768 -22.48 -2.06 23.77
CA LEU A 768 -21.44 -2.05 24.79
C LEU A 768 -20.60 -0.76 24.74
N SER A 769 -20.02 -0.44 23.57
CA SER A 769 -19.32 0.84 23.33
C SER A 769 -20.26 2.03 23.16
N GLY A 770 -21.44 1.83 22.57
CA GLY A 770 -22.48 2.87 22.44
C GLY A 770 -22.97 3.41 23.78
N ASN A 771 -23.20 2.52 24.74
CA ASN A 771 -23.80 2.86 26.03
C ASN A 771 -22.76 3.25 27.09
N SER A 772 -21.54 2.72 27.02
CA SER A 772 -20.45 3.14 27.91
C SER A 772 -19.83 4.47 27.48
N GLY A 773 -19.85 4.79 26.18
CA GLY A 773 -19.11 5.93 25.63
C GLY A 773 -17.60 5.68 25.51
N PHE A 774 -17.16 4.43 25.65
CA PHE A 774 -15.76 4.01 25.49
C PHE A 774 -15.38 3.93 24.00
N PRO A 775 -14.09 4.10 23.68
CA PRO A 775 -13.64 4.03 22.31
C PRO A 775 -13.65 2.59 21.80
N ALA A 776 -14.05 2.42 20.54
CA ALA A 776 -14.11 1.12 19.90
C ALA A 776 -13.64 1.18 18.45
N LEU A 777 -12.59 0.42 18.14
CA LEU A 777 -12.00 0.30 16.81
C LEU A 777 -12.51 -0.97 16.14
N SER A 778 -13.11 -0.86 14.96
CA SER A 778 -13.34 -2.01 14.08
C SER A 778 -12.16 -2.15 13.13
N LEU A 779 -11.55 -3.33 13.09
CA LEU A 779 -10.49 -3.69 12.14
C LEU A 779 -10.83 -4.95 11.34
N PRO A 780 -10.38 -5.08 10.08
CA PRO A 780 -10.54 -6.30 9.30
C PRO A 780 -9.86 -7.53 9.93
N ILE A 781 -10.55 -8.68 9.93
CA ILE A 781 -9.98 -9.98 10.37
C ILE A 781 -10.11 -11.09 9.32
N GLY A 782 -10.53 -10.74 8.11
CA GLY A 782 -10.57 -11.64 6.97
C GLY A 782 -11.96 -11.80 6.36
N PHE A 783 -12.16 -12.93 5.69
CA PHE A 783 -13.32 -13.21 4.85
C PHE A 783 -13.92 -14.56 5.19
N SER A 784 -15.25 -14.63 5.27
CA SER A 784 -15.96 -15.90 5.42
C SER A 784 -15.72 -16.83 4.22
N GLY A 785 -16.10 -18.10 4.34
CA GLY A 785 -16.05 -19.05 3.22
C GLY A 785 -16.89 -18.64 2.00
N SER A 786 -17.80 -17.68 2.14
CA SER A 786 -18.58 -17.09 1.04
C SER A 786 -17.99 -15.78 0.50
N GLY A 787 -16.78 -15.40 0.92
CA GLY A 787 -16.09 -14.20 0.45
C GLY A 787 -16.62 -12.89 1.04
N LEU A 788 -17.35 -12.93 2.16
CA LEU A 788 -17.84 -11.71 2.83
C LEU A 788 -16.85 -11.29 3.91
N PRO A 789 -16.43 -10.01 3.95
CA PRO A 789 -15.51 -9.55 4.98
C PRO A 789 -16.22 -9.44 6.34
N MET A 790 -15.44 -9.61 7.40
CA MET A 790 -15.82 -9.27 8.75
C MET A 790 -14.66 -8.58 9.47
N GLY A 791 -15.02 -7.83 10.52
CA GLY A 791 -14.07 -7.18 11.41
C GLY A 791 -14.17 -7.67 12.84
N MET A 792 -13.11 -7.40 13.60
CA MET A 792 -13.07 -7.49 15.06
C MET A 792 -13.19 -6.09 15.66
N GLU A 793 -14.01 -5.96 16.70
CA GLU A 793 -14.08 -4.75 17.51
C GLU A 793 -13.10 -4.86 18.67
N LEU A 794 -12.26 -3.84 18.85
CA LEU A 794 -11.40 -3.65 20.00
C LEU A 794 -11.97 -2.49 20.81
N LEU A 795 -12.39 -2.77 22.05
CA LEU A 795 -12.87 -1.78 23.00
C LEU A 795 -11.72 -1.40 23.94
N GLY A 796 -11.36 -0.13 23.93
CA GLY A 796 -10.38 0.46 24.83
C GLY A 796 -11.03 1.07 26.08
N ARG A 797 -10.20 1.65 26.94
CA ARG A 797 -10.66 2.44 28.09
C ARG A 797 -11.06 3.83 27.63
N GLN A 798 -11.87 4.51 28.43
CA GLN A 798 -12.21 5.90 28.18
C GLN A 798 -10.92 6.73 28.01
N LEU A 799 -10.84 7.50 26.92
CA LEU A 799 -9.69 8.34 26.53
C LEU A 799 -8.39 7.59 26.15
N SER A 800 -8.43 6.26 25.99
CA SER A 800 -7.28 5.49 25.47
C SER A 800 -7.29 5.38 23.94
N ASP A 801 -7.94 6.31 23.25
CA ASP A 801 -8.21 6.23 21.81
C ASP A 801 -6.94 6.10 20.95
N ALA A 802 -5.90 6.89 21.24
CA ALA A 802 -4.63 6.83 20.49
C ALA A 802 -3.88 5.53 20.75
N GLU A 803 -3.89 5.02 21.99
CA GLU A 803 -3.30 3.73 22.35
C GLU A 803 -4.05 2.57 21.69
N LEU A 804 -5.39 2.61 21.69
CA LEU A 804 -6.24 1.65 21.00
C LEU A 804 -5.94 1.63 19.50
N LEU A 805 -5.74 2.80 18.89
CA LEU A 805 -5.38 2.92 17.49
C LEU A 805 -3.96 2.40 17.22
N ALA A 806 -2.99 2.67 18.09
CA ALA A 806 -1.63 2.15 18.00
C ALA A 806 -1.59 0.61 18.08
N LEU A 807 -2.38 0.02 18.99
CA LEU A 807 -2.55 -1.43 19.08
C LEU A 807 -3.20 -1.99 17.83
N GLY A 808 -4.28 -1.36 17.35
CA GLY A 808 -4.90 -1.72 16.07
C GLY A 808 -3.91 -1.69 14.91
N TYR A 809 -3.05 -0.67 14.85
CA TYR A 809 -2.01 -0.53 13.82
C TYR A 809 -1.00 -1.67 13.89
N ALA A 810 -0.52 -2.01 15.08
CA ALA A 810 0.39 -3.15 15.26
C ALA A 810 -0.26 -4.46 14.76
N ILE A 811 -1.56 -4.67 15.03
CA ILE A 811 -2.33 -5.82 14.51
C ILE A 811 -2.39 -5.77 12.98
N GLU A 812 -2.80 -4.64 12.39
CA GLU A 812 -2.90 -4.44 10.94
C GLU A 812 -1.57 -4.72 10.22
N GLN A 813 -0.45 -4.22 10.76
CA GLN A 813 0.88 -4.43 10.17
C GLN A 813 1.36 -5.88 10.28
N SER A 814 1.00 -6.57 11.36
CA SER A 814 1.35 -7.99 11.53
C SER A 814 0.51 -8.92 10.65
N TRP A 815 -0.71 -8.49 10.30
CA TRP A 815 -1.70 -9.33 9.64
C TRP A 815 -2.72 -8.52 8.85
N SER A 816 -2.27 -7.94 7.74
CA SER A 816 -3.16 -7.16 6.87
C SER A 816 -4.19 -8.05 6.17
N GLN A 817 -5.48 -7.81 6.48
CA GLN A 817 -6.62 -8.50 5.89
C GLN A 817 -7.41 -7.64 4.87
N ARG A 818 -6.90 -6.44 4.55
CA ARG A 818 -7.49 -5.55 3.55
C ARG A 818 -7.37 -6.17 2.16
N ARG A 819 -8.47 -6.23 1.41
CA ARG A 819 -8.52 -6.61 -0.01
C ARG A 819 -9.54 -5.74 -0.74
N ALA A 820 -9.18 -5.16 -1.88
CA ALA A 820 -10.12 -4.40 -2.70
C ALA A 820 -11.31 -5.26 -3.16
N PRO A 821 -12.54 -4.69 -3.25
CA PRO A 821 -13.71 -5.42 -3.74
C PRO A 821 -13.59 -5.70 -5.24
N ALA A 822 -13.82 -6.96 -5.63
CA ALA A 822 -13.74 -7.38 -7.03
C ALA A 822 -14.84 -6.80 -7.93
N SER A 823 -15.91 -6.24 -7.36
CA SER A 823 -17.02 -5.65 -8.13
C SER A 823 -16.71 -4.26 -8.69
N THR A 824 -15.67 -3.60 -8.17
CA THR A 824 -15.21 -2.26 -8.61
C THR A 824 -13.70 -2.26 -8.84
N PRO A 825 -13.21 -2.97 -9.88
CA PRO A 825 -11.79 -3.09 -10.16
C PRO A 825 -11.12 -1.78 -10.58
#